data_AF-A0A7S2N7H0-F1
#
_entry.id   AF-A0A7S2N7H0-F1
#
_cell.length_a   1.000
_cell.length_b   1.000
_cell.length_c   1.000
_cell.angle_alpha   90.00
_cell.angle_beta   90.00
_cell.angle_gamma   90.00
#
_symmetry.space_group_name_H-M   'P 1'
#
loop_
_entity.id
_entity.type
_entity.pdbx_description
1 polymer ?
#
loop_
_entity_poly.entity_id
_entity_poly.type
_entity_poly.pdbx_seq_one_letter_code
_entity_poly.pdbx_strand_id
1 'polypeptide(L)'
;MPPIAAALSAGRGDNGGSRGSGGVGVPIPPLLALPRGDGGGTPSALLQQLYTQISEGGGVKAVSFEHARRIARKMREPTYSLRHFHDDVTTTFPELRYYLLASTRGAVHGEESKLPSKRRTSLFHFKSRRKQATGAASGGSSTTSGIGAEAEYLRTIGALFALYWLARIDIDGARGFTFGVDEATWQPLERREPQTSSFQARPLNAHSTPQQKAASARPDDPQAFFFSQTVSERRETFYREHEWPRMTELMANAGLLTRHKEAAGTLGEWSVDEERMAGMLALTAVHDIMKMAPLLPTVQRQHAPYEGFGEGVCINDHDVALGYVLSHYGDALPSYAMLPEALQHTIRFCTVKMGFNHGWLVQAEAPPGPLFAKFRAAITSDPKLSKSDVAFYFVHWLTDLGGAEPSPLLGSEKLVVRFPHSVLRSFVASFSIVGELAVESETRIFETYLRSRWKELEQQLGAPPLGEEGVAMMRLVIQAQSLPLQRSIVEAWVRLDEDDRKVLAFEMALTGIAEQQFAELQGRDEFVSGPAFLVYYSPTFLRNAARTDALSGLQMLAEVYRQARSLWPGSRSQAGEAVTVRIDQIKELPPQTIMDAHAFGDAWMLEKQNRFEGVIKQQPVYSILGYGEDTELASKRLLAFWWRTDDELDDNIGTLESLRAKLVFSASEGDLVGRLVSRGASPGAPGAAAAASSSGGNRKVQLV
;
A
#
# COMPACT_ATOMS: atom_id res chain seq x y z
N MET A 1 -2.28 9.94 3.13
CA MET A 1 -1.66 8.94 2.22
C MET A 1 -2.79 8.35 1.39
N PRO A 2 -2.79 8.42 0.05
CA PRO A 2 -3.62 7.48 -0.69
C PRO A 2 -3.03 6.07 -0.48
N PRO A 3 -3.85 5.01 -0.47
CA PRO A 3 -3.34 3.65 -0.52
C PRO A 3 -2.52 3.50 -1.81
N ILE A 4 -1.50 2.66 -1.77
CA ILE A 4 -0.64 2.31 -2.92
C ILE A 4 -1.41 1.51 -4.01
N ALA A 5 -2.76 1.45 -3.98
CA ALA A 5 -3.55 0.46 -4.71
C ALA A 5 -4.49 0.99 -5.83
N ALA A 6 -4.36 2.22 -6.35
CA ALA A 6 -5.29 2.67 -7.41
C ALA A 6 -4.68 3.64 -8.44
N ALA A 7 -4.29 3.14 -9.61
CA ALA A 7 -4.32 3.83 -10.90
C ALA A 7 -3.99 2.84 -12.03
N LEU A 8 -4.85 2.68 -13.07
CA LEU A 8 -4.51 2.49 -14.50
C LEU A 8 -5.76 2.12 -15.36
N SER A 9 -6.23 3.06 -16.21
CA SER A 9 -6.97 2.87 -17.49
C SER A 9 -7.19 4.28 -18.10
N ALA A 10 -7.02 4.65 -19.37
CA ALA A 10 -6.74 4.02 -20.66
C ALA A 10 -6.30 5.11 -21.68
N GLY A 11 -5.70 4.76 -22.85
CA GLY A 11 -5.58 5.67 -24.01
C GLY A 11 -4.62 5.23 -25.16
N ARG A 12 -5.15 5.02 -26.38
CA ARG A 12 -4.52 4.80 -27.72
C ARG A 12 -4.27 6.16 -28.44
N GLY A 13 -3.51 6.41 -29.53
CA GLY A 13 -2.67 5.66 -30.50
C GLY A 13 -2.18 6.58 -31.68
N ASP A 14 -1.20 6.11 -32.48
CA ASP A 14 -0.77 6.43 -33.90
C ASP A 14 -0.31 7.86 -34.33
N ASN A 15 0.58 8.15 -35.31
CA ASN A 15 1.27 7.39 -36.39
C ASN A 15 2.44 8.19 -37.09
N GLY A 16 3.45 7.49 -37.68
CA GLY A 16 4.27 7.79 -38.90
C GLY A 16 5.32 8.95 -38.95
N GLY A 17 6.49 8.91 -39.62
CA GLY A 17 7.25 7.93 -40.44
C GLY A 17 8.42 8.57 -41.27
N SER A 18 9.44 7.76 -41.66
CA SER A 18 10.37 7.88 -42.85
C SER A 18 11.54 8.93 -42.87
N ARG A 19 12.76 8.78 -43.44
CA ARG A 19 13.56 7.74 -44.19
C ARG A 19 15.05 8.23 -44.43
N GLY A 20 16.03 7.29 -44.45
CA GLY A 20 17.28 7.22 -45.28
C GLY A 20 18.54 8.01 -44.83
N SER A 21 19.83 7.61 -44.97
CA SER A 21 20.59 6.52 -45.64
C SER A 21 22.08 6.58 -45.19
N GLY A 22 22.74 5.47 -44.78
CA GLY A 22 23.79 4.73 -45.53
C GLY A 22 25.29 4.95 -45.13
N GLY A 23 25.97 3.91 -44.61
CA GLY A 23 27.46 3.81 -44.52
C GLY A 23 28.01 2.73 -43.54
N VAL A 24 29.00 1.92 -43.97
CA VAL A 24 29.32 0.53 -43.54
C VAL A 24 30.48 0.36 -42.51
N GLY A 25 30.40 -0.63 -41.60
CA GLY A 25 31.50 -1.21 -40.77
C GLY A 25 31.08 -2.42 -39.87
N VAL A 26 31.92 -3.47 -39.70
CA VAL A 26 31.65 -4.92 -39.43
C VAL A 26 32.07 -5.43 -38.01
N PRO A 27 31.64 -6.59 -37.42
CA PRO A 27 30.31 -7.20 -37.27
C PRO A 27 29.87 -7.32 -35.78
N ILE A 28 28.58 -7.12 -35.52
CA ILE A 28 27.86 -7.66 -34.35
C ILE A 28 27.32 -9.04 -34.80
N PRO A 29 27.26 -10.09 -33.96
CA PRO A 29 26.62 -11.35 -34.34
C PRO A 29 25.23 -11.04 -34.91
N PRO A 30 24.83 -11.68 -36.02
CA PRO A 30 23.63 -11.29 -36.74
C PRO A 30 22.44 -11.34 -35.79
N LEU A 31 21.77 -10.20 -35.61
CA LEU A 31 20.37 -10.18 -35.24
C LEU A 31 19.63 -10.92 -36.35
N LEU A 32 19.51 -12.24 -36.19
CA LEU A 32 18.68 -13.08 -37.04
C LEU A 32 17.27 -12.47 -37.00
N ALA A 33 16.80 -12.08 -38.18
CA ALA A 33 15.44 -11.65 -38.38
C ALA A 33 14.50 -12.70 -37.77
N LEU A 34 13.53 -12.22 -36.98
CA LEU A 34 12.48 -13.05 -36.43
C LEU A 34 11.83 -13.84 -37.58
N PRO A 35 11.70 -15.18 -37.47
CA PRO A 35 10.66 -15.86 -38.22
C PRO A 35 9.35 -15.17 -37.85
N ARG A 36 8.57 -14.73 -38.85
CA ARG A 36 7.14 -14.50 -38.63
C ARG A 36 6.57 -15.88 -38.30
N GLY A 37 6.54 -16.20 -37.02
CA GLY A 37 6.07 -17.49 -36.52
C GLY A 37 4.56 -17.55 -36.69
N ASP A 38 4.12 -18.53 -37.47
CA ASP A 38 2.72 -18.85 -37.67
C ASP A 38 2.13 -19.38 -36.34
N GLY A 39 1.38 -18.54 -35.62
CA GLY A 39 0.21 -18.91 -34.80
C GLY A 39 0.32 -19.95 -33.67
N GLY A 40 1.49 -20.47 -33.30
CA GLY A 40 1.64 -21.46 -32.21
C GLY A 40 2.15 -20.85 -30.91
N GLY A 41 1.25 -20.59 -29.95
CA GLY A 41 1.54 -19.93 -28.66
C GLY A 41 2.40 -20.74 -27.68
N THR A 42 3.67 -20.34 -27.56
CA THR A 42 4.58 -20.67 -26.45
C THR A 42 4.54 -19.55 -25.39
N PRO A 43 5.30 -19.59 -24.26
CA PRO A 43 5.54 -18.37 -23.45
C PRO A 43 5.86 -17.19 -24.36
N SER A 44 5.72 -15.92 -23.92
CA SER A 44 6.16 -14.76 -24.72
C SER A 44 7.41 -15.19 -25.46
N ALA A 45 7.38 -15.32 -26.80
CA ALA A 45 8.42 -16.06 -27.53
C ALA A 45 9.81 -15.53 -27.15
N LEU A 46 9.83 -14.29 -26.67
CA LEU A 46 10.88 -13.64 -25.94
C LEU A 46 11.41 -14.36 -24.68
N LEU A 47 10.62 -14.79 -23.69
CA LEU A 47 11.11 -15.51 -22.50
C LEU A 47 11.87 -16.78 -22.91
N GLN A 48 11.29 -17.57 -23.81
CA GLN A 48 11.92 -18.79 -24.30
C GLN A 48 13.14 -18.47 -25.18
N GLN A 49 13.06 -17.45 -26.05
CA GLN A 49 14.18 -16.98 -26.84
C GLN A 49 15.30 -16.39 -25.98
N LEU A 50 14.98 -15.68 -24.90
CA LEU A 50 15.94 -15.11 -23.96
C LEU A 50 16.63 -16.24 -23.20
N TYR A 51 15.87 -17.24 -22.75
CA TYR A 51 16.43 -18.46 -22.18
C TYR A 51 17.38 -19.15 -23.17
N THR A 52 16.93 -19.37 -24.40
CA THR A 52 17.74 -19.97 -25.47
C THR A 52 19.00 -19.14 -25.75
N GLN A 53 18.90 -17.82 -25.93
CA GLN A 53 20.04 -16.92 -26.14
C GLN A 53 21.03 -16.93 -24.98
N ILE A 54 20.54 -17.01 -23.75
CA ILE A 54 21.37 -17.12 -22.54
C ILE A 54 22.07 -18.48 -22.51
N SER A 55 21.38 -19.56 -22.86
CA SER A 55 21.92 -20.92 -22.88
C SER A 55 22.91 -21.17 -24.04
N GLU A 56 22.65 -20.62 -25.23
CA GLU A 56 23.41 -20.83 -26.46
C GLU A 56 24.58 -19.86 -26.61
N GLY A 57 24.54 -18.69 -25.96
CA GLY A 57 25.57 -17.64 -26.02
C GLY A 57 26.92 -17.97 -25.37
N GLY A 58 27.19 -19.24 -25.04
CA GLY A 58 28.53 -19.71 -24.67
C GLY A 58 29.02 -19.30 -23.28
N GLY A 59 28.18 -19.37 -22.24
CA GLY A 59 28.72 -19.17 -20.89
C GLY A 59 27.76 -19.09 -19.70
N VAL A 60 26.44 -19.24 -19.86
CA VAL A 60 25.59 -19.37 -18.67
C VAL A 60 25.69 -20.81 -18.19
N LYS A 61 26.66 -21.02 -17.30
CA LYS A 61 26.72 -22.22 -16.46
C LYS A 61 25.33 -22.41 -15.89
N ALA A 62 24.79 -23.63 -16.01
CA ALA A 62 23.53 -24.00 -15.39
C ALA A 62 23.50 -23.45 -13.96
N VAL A 63 22.43 -22.73 -13.62
CA VAL A 63 22.27 -22.18 -12.28
C VAL A 63 22.31 -23.36 -11.32
N SER A 64 23.27 -23.32 -10.41
CA SER A 64 23.45 -24.39 -9.44
C SER A 64 22.81 -23.96 -8.14
N PHE A 65 21.84 -24.75 -7.66
CA PHE A 65 21.24 -24.55 -6.34
C PHE A 65 22.32 -24.52 -5.24
N GLU A 66 23.42 -25.26 -5.41
CA GLU A 66 24.57 -25.24 -4.51
C GLU A 66 25.26 -23.86 -4.46
N HIS A 67 25.27 -23.09 -5.55
CA HIS A 67 25.80 -21.72 -5.51
C HIS A 67 24.91 -20.81 -4.67
N ALA A 68 23.58 -20.89 -4.82
CA ALA A 68 22.66 -20.11 -3.99
C ALA A 68 22.77 -20.48 -2.50
N ARG A 69 22.88 -21.78 -2.18
CA ARG A 69 23.16 -22.26 -0.81
C ARG A 69 24.49 -21.75 -0.27
N ARG A 70 25.54 -21.75 -1.09
CA ARG A 70 26.85 -21.20 -0.71
C ARG A 70 26.77 -19.71 -0.41
N ILE A 71 26.01 -18.93 -1.19
CA ILE A 71 25.75 -17.51 -0.88
C ILE A 71 25.09 -17.41 0.49
N ALA A 72 23.99 -18.15 0.71
CA ALA A 72 23.26 -18.16 1.98
C ALA A 72 24.15 -18.48 3.19
N ARG A 73 24.95 -19.55 3.11
CA ARG A 73 25.90 -19.97 4.16
C ARG A 73 26.86 -18.83 4.53
N LYS A 74 27.39 -18.14 3.51
CA LYS A 74 28.37 -17.07 3.69
C LYS A 74 27.80 -15.77 4.21
N MET A 75 26.48 -15.54 4.13
CA MET A 75 25.86 -14.25 4.48
C MET A 75 26.21 -13.78 5.90
N ARG A 76 26.47 -14.69 6.84
CA ARG A 76 26.86 -14.33 8.22
C ARG A 76 28.37 -14.38 8.49
N GLU A 77 29.20 -14.74 7.52
CA GLU A 77 30.66 -14.70 7.66
C GLU A 77 31.12 -13.23 7.76
N PRO A 78 31.94 -12.85 8.76
CA PRO A 78 32.40 -11.46 8.91
C PRO A 78 33.19 -10.93 7.71
N THR A 79 33.88 -11.81 6.97
CA THR A 79 34.69 -11.47 5.79
C THR A 79 33.89 -11.40 4.50
N TYR A 80 32.64 -11.88 4.50
CA TYR A 80 31.79 -11.88 3.33
C TYR A 80 31.03 -10.55 3.21
N SER A 81 31.69 -9.56 2.59
CA SER A 81 31.13 -8.22 2.39
C SER A 81 29.89 -8.17 1.48
N LEU A 82 29.16 -7.05 1.53
CA LEU A 82 28.05 -6.77 0.60
C LEU A 82 28.51 -6.82 -0.86
N ARG A 83 29.76 -6.44 -1.16
CA ARG A 83 30.31 -6.51 -2.52
C ARG A 83 30.46 -7.95 -3.00
N HIS A 84 30.99 -8.83 -2.15
CA HIS A 84 31.05 -10.26 -2.45
C HIS A 84 29.65 -10.82 -2.69
N PHE A 85 28.69 -10.46 -1.84
CA PHE A 85 27.29 -10.83 -2.01
C PHE A 85 26.72 -10.37 -3.35
N HIS A 86 26.90 -9.09 -3.72
CA HIS A 86 26.44 -8.54 -5.00
C HIS A 86 27.02 -9.31 -6.21
N ASP A 87 28.33 -9.54 -6.20
CA ASP A 87 29.01 -10.21 -7.31
C ASP A 87 28.55 -11.68 -7.43
N ASP A 88 28.34 -12.36 -6.30
CA ASP A 88 27.84 -13.72 -6.28
C ASP A 88 26.36 -13.82 -6.73
N VAL A 89 25.45 -12.94 -6.27
CA VAL A 89 24.02 -12.98 -6.67
C VAL A 89 23.83 -12.62 -8.15
N THR A 90 24.54 -11.62 -8.67
CA THR A 90 24.45 -11.23 -10.09
C THR A 90 25.04 -12.28 -11.04
N THR A 91 25.98 -13.08 -10.54
CA THR A 91 26.51 -14.24 -11.26
C THR A 91 25.57 -15.44 -11.17
N THR A 92 24.92 -15.63 -10.02
CA THR A 92 24.09 -16.81 -9.74
C THR A 92 22.71 -16.72 -10.37
N PHE A 93 22.04 -15.56 -10.33
CA PHE A 93 20.66 -15.42 -10.81
C PHE A 93 20.61 -14.76 -12.21
N PRO A 94 20.53 -15.55 -13.30
CA PRO A 94 20.56 -15.02 -14.66
C PRO A 94 19.36 -14.13 -15.00
N GLU A 95 18.23 -14.29 -14.30
CA GLU A 95 17.01 -13.50 -14.50
C GLU A 95 17.23 -12.00 -14.24
N LEU A 96 18.22 -11.64 -13.41
CA LEU A 96 18.62 -10.25 -13.20
C LEU A 96 19.10 -9.55 -14.50
N ARG A 97 19.53 -10.32 -15.51
CA ARG A 97 19.93 -9.77 -16.82
C ARG A 97 18.72 -9.35 -17.66
N TYR A 98 17.52 -9.85 -17.37
CA TYR A 98 16.33 -9.51 -18.15
C TYR A 98 15.97 -8.02 -18.06
N TYR A 99 16.20 -7.38 -16.90
CA TYR A 99 16.05 -5.94 -16.75
C TYR A 99 16.98 -5.13 -17.68
N LEU A 100 18.21 -5.62 -17.88
CA LEU A 100 19.21 -4.94 -18.71
C LEU A 100 18.92 -5.11 -20.20
N LEU A 101 18.40 -6.28 -20.60
CA LEU A 101 18.02 -6.55 -21.98
C LEU A 101 16.79 -5.72 -22.40
N ALA A 102 15.81 -5.55 -21.50
CA ALA A 102 14.68 -4.67 -21.74
C ALA A 102 15.12 -3.22 -22.00
N SER A 103 16.17 -2.76 -21.31
CA SER A 103 16.72 -1.40 -21.47
C SER A 103 17.37 -1.17 -22.85
N THR A 104 18.09 -2.17 -23.38
CA THR A 104 18.84 -2.01 -24.65
C THR A 104 17.95 -2.00 -25.89
N ARG A 105 16.85 -2.77 -25.90
CA ARG A 105 15.96 -2.86 -27.06
C ARG A 105 15.14 -1.59 -27.29
N GLY A 106 14.85 -0.82 -26.24
CA GLY A 106 14.19 0.48 -26.36
C GLY A 106 15.06 1.53 -27.08
N ALA A 107 16.38 1.39 -27.05
CA ALA A 107 17.30 2.37 -27.65
C ALA A 107 17.52 2.15 -29.15
N VAL A 108 17.38 0.93 -29.66
CA VAL A 108 17.70 0.61 -31.08
C VAL A 108 16.66 1.16 -32.05
N HIS A 109 15.48 1.60 -31.57
CA HIS A 109 14.44 2.20 -32.41
C HIS A 109 14.42 3.74 -32.41
N GLY A 110 15.42 4.41 -31.80
CA GLY A 110 15.58 5.86 -31.86
C GLY A 110 17.00 6.27 -32.27
N GLU A 111 17.15 6.68 -33.53
CA GLU A 111 18.36 7.25 -34.16
C GLU A 111 19.65 6.40 -34.13
N GLU A 112 20.09 5.95 -35.31
CA GLU A 112 21.49 5.60 -35.60
C GLU A 112 22.41 6.82 -35.36
N SER A 113 22.76 7.06 -34.12
CA SER A 113 23.72 8.09 -33.72
C SER A 113 25.01 7.40 -33.28
N LYS A 114 26.12 7.74 -33.95
CA LYS A 114 27.45 7.13 -33.82
C LYS A 114 27.88 7.00 -32.34
N LEU A 115 27.84 5.78 -31.81
CA LEU A 115 28.39 5.43 -30.50
C LEU A 115 29.93 5.44 -30.52
N PRO A 116 30.60 6.07 -29.54
CA PRO A 116 32.05 5.98 -29.39
C PRO A 116 32.45 4.64 -28.75
N SER A 117 33.40 3.95 -29.36
CA SER A 117 33.98 2.71 -28.84
C SER A 117 34.82 2.96 -27.58
N LYS A 118 34.71 2.03 -26.61
CA LYS A 118 35.57 1.83 -25.42
C LYS A 118 35.42 2.84 -24.26
N ARG A 119 34.48 2.59 -23.34
CA ARG A 119 34.64 2.90 -21.91
C ARG A 119 33.96 1.84 -21.03
N ARG A 120 34.74 1.12 -20.23
CA ARG A 120 34.25 0.40 -19.04
C ARG A 120 34.02 1.44 -17.95
N THR A 121 32.78 1.87 -17.76
CA THR A 121 32.37 2.65 -16.58
C THR A 121 31.75 1.71 -15.56
N SER A 122 32.18 1.82 -14.31
CA SER A 122 31.55 1.17 -13.14
C SER A 122 30.04 1.40 -13.19
N LEU A 123 29.27 0.31 -13.03
CA LEU A 123 27.79 0.30 -13.06
C LEU A 123 27.19 1.27 -12.02
N PHE A 124 27.96 1.67 -11.01
CA PHE A 124 27.53 2.56 -9.92
C PHE A 124 28.01 4.02 -10.07
N HIS A 125 28.91 4.31 -11.02
CA HIS A 125 29.53 5.64 -11.17
C HIS A 125 28.82 6.58 -12.15
N PHE A 126 27.53 6.36 -12.42
CA PHE A 126 26.74 7.25 -13.26
C PHE A 126 26.25 8.44 -12.44
N LYS A 127 27.08 9.49 -12.36
CA LYS A 127 26.65 10.80 -11.82
C LYS A 127 25.39 11.24 -12.55
N SER A 128 24.28 11.34 -11.80
CA SER A 128 23.00 11.89 -12.23
C SER A 128 23.20 13.24 -12.94
N ARG A 129 23.32 13.20 -14.27
CA ARG A 129 23.37 14.37 -15.15
C ARG A 129 22.07 14.42 -15.93
N ARG A 130 20.94 14.53 -15.22
CA ARG A 130 19.59 14.59 -15.79
C ARG A 130 19.24 16.05 -16.10
N LYS A 131 19.60 16.52 -17.31
CA LYS A 131 19.06 17.78 -17.85
C LYS A 131 17.58 17.56 -18.17
N GLN A 132 16.74 18.49 -17.71
CA GLN A 132 15.30 18.54 -18.02
C GLN A 132 15.10 18.59 -19.54
N ALA A 133 14.61 17.50 -20.12
CA ALA A 133 13.82 17.55 -21.35
C ALA A 133 12.37 17.37 -20.93
N THR A 134 11.71 18.48 -20.61
CA THR A 134 10.25 18.55 -20.48
C THR A 134 9.67 18.56 -21.88
N GLY A 135 8.97 17.50 -22.27
CA GLY A 135 8.09 17.49 -23.44
C GLY A 135 8.64 16.70 -24.64
N ALA A 136 8.44 15.39 -24.61
CA ALA A 136 8.03 14.56 -25.76
C ALA A 136 7.95 13.09 -25.29
N ALA A 137 6.81 12.46 -25.51
CA ALA A 137 6.62 11.02 -25.31
C ALA A 137 7.44 10.26 -26.36
N SER A 138 8.71 9.98 -26.06
CA SER A 138 9.47 8.97 -26.79
C SER A 138 9.16 7.60 -26.19
N GLY A 139 8.89 6.62 -27.06
CA GLY A 139 8.49 5.25 -26.72
C GLY A 139 9.59 4.44 -26.01
N GLY A 140 10.01 4.90 -24.84
CA GLY A 140 10.95 4.21 -23.98
C GLY A 140 10.29 3.01 -23.31
N SER A 141 10.97 1.87 -23.40
CA SER A 141 10.78 0.63 -22.60
C SER A 141 9.62 0.69 -21.60
N SER A 142 8.42 0.25 -22.02
CA SER A 142 7.25 0.23 -21.15
C SER A 142 7.43 -0.85 -20.08
N THR A 143 7.61 -0.44 -18.83
CA THR A 143 7.36 -1.30 -17.69
C THR A 143 5.93 -1.08 -17.23
N THR A 144 5.29 -2.09 -16.65
CA THR A 144 3.92 -1.95 -16.13
C THR A 144 3.85 -1.02 -14.91
N SER A 145 4.97 -0.85 -14.20
CA SER A 145 5.10 0.08 -13.08
C SER A 145 5.24 1.55 -13.47
N GLY A 146 5.52 1.84 -14.75
CA GLY A 146 5.87 3.18 -15.23
C GLY A 146 7.29 3.64 -14.83
N ILE A 147 8.10 2.76 -14.23
CA ILE A 147 9.49 3.02 -13.83
C ILE A 147 10.44 2.32 -14.80
N GLY A 148 11.48 2.99 -15.31
CA GLY A 148 12.39 2.38 -16.28
C GLY A 148 13.05 1.08 -15.79
N ALA A 149 13.36 0.18 -16.73
CA ALA A 149 13.88 -1.16 -16.42
C ALA A 149 15.18 -1.16 -15.57
N GLU A 150 16.08 -0.19 -15.79
CA GLU A 150 17.26 0.01 -14.93
C GLU A 150 16.90 0.32 -13.47
N ALA A 151 15.85 1.10 -13.24
CA ALA A 151 15.40 1.42 -11.89
C ALA A 151 14.74 0.19 -11.23
N GLU A 152 14.01 -0.65 -11.97
CA GLU A 152 13.49 -1.92 -11.43
C GLU A 152 14.62 -2.92 -11.11
N TYR A 153 15.68 -2.96 -11.93
CA TYR A 153 16.90 -3.70 -11.60
C TYR A 153 17.49 -3.23 -10.27
N LEU A 154 17.69 -1.92 -10.11
CA LEU A 154 18.25 -1.35 -8.88
C LEU A 154 17.36 -1.59 -7.66
N ARG A 155 16.03 -1.61 -7.82
CA ARG A 155 15.09 -1.97 -6.76
C ARG A 155 15.21 -3.43 -6.34
N THR A 156 15.31 -4.33 -7.32
CA THR A 156 15.54 -5.77 -7.08
C THR A 156 16.86 -6.00 -6.34
N ILE A 157 17.94 -5.32 -6.74
CA ILE A 157 19.22 -5.34 -6.01
C ILE A 157 19.06 -4.78 -4.60
N GLY A 158 18.28 -3.72 -4.42
CA GLY A 158 17.95 -3.16 -3.11
C GLY A 158 17.24 -4.16 -2.20
N ALA A 159 16.31 -4.95 -2.74
CA ALA A 159 15.61 -5.99 -1.99
C ALA A 159 16.56 -7.14 -1.58
N LEU A 160 17.44 -7.58 -2.49
CA LEU A 160 18.50 -8.54 -2.18
C LEU A 160 19.46 -8.02 -1.09
N PHE A 161 19.79 -6.72 -1.12
CA PHE A 161 20.63 -6.11 -0.09
C PHE A 161 19.90 -6.01 1.26
N ALA A 162 18.60 -5.69 1.25
CA ALA A 162 17.78 -5.71 2.45
C ALA A 162 17.80 -7.11 3.09
N LEU A 163 17.67 -8.18 2.31
CA LEU A 163 17.76 -9.56 2.79
C LEU A 163 19.15 -9.88 3.39
N TYR A 164 20.23 -9.45 2.72
CA TYR A 164 21.59 -9.56 3.24
C TYR A 164 21.77 -8.89 4.61
N TRP A 165 21.23 -7.68 4.77
CA TRP A 165 21.31 -6.99 6.05
C TRP A 165 20.42 -7.62 7.12
N LEU A 166 19.23 -8.09 6.78
CA LEU A 166 18.34 -8.77 7.74
C LEU A 166 18.94 -10.10 8.25
N ALA A 167 19.68 -10.83 7.39
CA ALA A 167 20.39 -12.03 7.80
C ALA A 167 21.55 -11.75 8.79
N ARG A 168 21.97 -10.49 8.95
CA ARG A 168 23.12 -10.04 9.75
C ARG A 168 22.75 -9.03 10.84
N ILE A 169 21.48 -8.91 11.23
CA ILE A 169 20.97 -7.84 12.13
C ILE A 169 21.85 -7.64 13.37
N ASP A 170 22.26 -8.73 14.01
CA ASP A 170 23.04 -8.81 15.24
C ASP A 170 24.57 -8.67 15.04
N ILE A 171 25.05 -8.54 13.80
CA ILE A 171 26.46 -8.34 13.46
C ILE A 171 26.67 -6.88 13.06
N ASP A 172 26.31 -6.54 11.82
CA ASP A 172 26.43 -5.22 11.21
C ASP A 172 25.17 -4.84 10.39
N GLY A 173 24.19 -5.74 10.35
CA GLY A 173 23.01 -5.67 9.50
C GLY A 173 22.09 -4.53 9.83
N ALA A 174 21.82 -4.29 11.12
CA ALA A 174 21.00 -3.13 11.55
C ALA A 174 21.58 -1.81 11.03
N ARG A 175 22.91 -1.69 11.02
CA ARG A 175 23.64 -0.52 10.54
C ARG A 175 23.60 -0.41 9.02
N GLY A 176 23.91 -1.49 8.29
CA GLY A 176 23.85 -1.52 6.82
C GLY A 176 22.43 -1.29 6.28
N PHE A 177 21.42 -1.86 6.92
CA PHE A 177 20.00 -1.65 6.59
C PHE A 177 19.60 -0.18 6.78
N THR A 178 20.08 0.46 7.84
CA THR A 178 19.64 1.81 8.24
C THR A 178 20.42 2.92 7.57
N PHE A 179 21.72 2.78 7.39
CA PHE A 179 22.59 3.85 6.89
C PHE A 179 23.14 3.58 5.49
N GLY A 180 23.07 2.33 5.01
CA GLY A 180 23.70 1.92 3.76
C GLY A 180 25.19 1.67 3.91
N VAL A 181 25.91 1.78 2.79
CA VAL A 181 27.34 1.53 2.70
C VAL A 181 28.08 2.69 2.06
N ASP A 182 29.38 2.76 2.34
CA ASP A 182 30.29 3.60 1.58
C ASP A 182 30.52 3.02 0.17
N GLU A 183 30.37 3.82 -0.87
CA GLU A 183 30.44 3.35 -2.27
C GLU A 183 31.82 2.81 -2.66
N ALA A 184 32.89 3.33 -2.05
CA ALA A 184 34.26 2.93 -2.36
C ALA A 184 34.64 1.62 -1.67
N THR A 185 34.29 1.48 -0.40
CA THR A 185 34.70 0.36 0.46
C THR A 185 33.65 -0.74 0.59
N TRP A 186 32.38 -0.44 0.28
CA TRP A 186 31.22 -1.32 0.47
C TRP A 186 31.01 -1.75 1.94
N GLN A 187 31.59 -1.01 2.87
CA GLN A 187 31.44 -1.23 4.30
C GLN A 187 30.23 -0.46 4.86
N PRO A 188 29.51 -0.99 5.86
CA PRO A 188 28.44 -0.29 6.54
C PRO A 188 28.91 1.06 7.09
N LEU A 189 28.11 2.11 6.90
CA LEU A 189 28.42 3.43 7.46
C LEU A 189 28.22 3.42 8.99
N GLU A 190 29.25 3.76 9.77
CA GLU A 190 29.21 3.73 11.24
C GLU A 190 28.18 4.71 11.81
N ARG A 191 28.23 5.95 11.33
CA ARG A 191 27.31 7.06 11.58
C ARG A 191 27.84 8.20 10.71
N ARG A 192 27.03 8.77 9.82
CA ARG A 192 27.48 10.01 9.16
C ARG A 192 27.38 11.13 10.17
N GLU A 193 28.50 11.79 10.48
CA GLU A 193 28.43 13.20 10.84
C GLU A 193 27.64 13.93 9.73
N PRO A 194 26.80 14.92 10.05
CA PRO A 194 25.92 15.58 9.09
C PRO A 194 26.74 16.19 7.96
N GLN A 195 27.00 15.39 6.92
CA GLN A 195 27.61 15.88 5.71
C GLN A 195 26.56 16.76 5.05
N THR A 196 26.93 18.02 4.86
CA THR A 196 26.23 19.06 4.09
C THR A 196 26.14 18.69 2.60
N SER A 197 25.74 17.46 2.29
CA SER A 197 25.62 16.98 0.92
C SER A 197 24.36 17.57 0.28
N SER A 198 24.55 18.20 -0.87
CA SER A 198 23.58 18.93 -1.67
C SER A 198 22.48 18.07 -2.33
N PHE A 199 22.28 16.83 -1.88
CA PHE A 199 21.14 16.01 -2.29
C PHE A 199 19.87 16.50 -1.56
N GLN A 200 19.34 17.63 -2.05
CA GLN A 200 17.98 18.05 -1.69
C GLN A 200 17.02 16.96 -2.20
N ALA A 201 16.48 16.18 -1.27
CA ALA A 201 15.33 15.31 -1.54
C ALA A 201 14.27 16.17 -2.24
N ARG A 202 14.02 15.88 -3.52
CA ARG A 202 13.05 16.63 -4.31
C ARG A 202 11.70 16.55 -3.59
N PRO A 203 11.03 17.67 -3.30
CA PRO A 203 9.69 17.62 -2.72
C PRO A 203 8.76 16.89 -3.69
N LEU A 204 8.20 15.77 -3.23
CA LEU A 204 7.06 15.13 -3.87
C LEU A 204 5.86 16.09 -3.70
N ASN A 205 5.36 16.62 -4.82
CA ASN A 205 4.21 17.53 -4.99
C ASN A 205 4.49 19.04 -4.86
N ALA A 206 4.42 19.74 -6.01
CA ALA A 206 4.85 21.13 -6.21
C ALA A 206 3.79 22.20 -5.83
N HIS A 207 2.92 21.98 -4.84
CA HIS A 207 1.89 22.96 -4.46
C HIS A 207 2.03 23.52 -3.04
N SER A 208 3.08 23.15 -2.30
CA SER A 208 3.47 23.78 -1.02
C SER A 208 4.91 23.41 -0.72
N THR A 209 5.77 24.36 -0.36
CA THR A 209 7.14 24.03 0.07
C THR A 209 7.09 23.21 1.38
N PRO A 210 7.82 22.09 1.51
CA PRO A 210 7.80 21.27 2.73
C PRO A 210 8.11 22.06 4.02
N GLN A 211 8.93 23.11 3.92
CA GLN A 211 9.26 23.98 5.05
C GLN A 211 8.06 24.77 5.60
N GLN A 212 7.10 25.18 4.76
CA GLN A 212 5.91 25.87 5.25
C GLN A 212 4.95 24.92 5.97
N LYS A 213 4.84 23.66 5.53
CA LYS A 213 4.03 22.63 6.22
C LYS A 213 4.69 22.14 7.51
N ALA A 214 6.01 22.04 7.55
CA ALA A 214 6.75 21.61 8.75
C ALA A 214 6.64 22.63 9.89
N ALA A 215 6.65 23.94 9.60
CA ALA A 215 6.47 24.99 10.62
C ALA A 215 5.07 25.00 11.26
N SER A 216 4.06 24.44 10.57
CA SER A 216 2.70 24.25 11.10
C SER A 216 2.46 22.84 11.67
N ALA A 217 3.44 21.93 11.60
CA ALA A 217 3.28 20.57 12.06
C ALA A 217 3.17 20.55 13.58
N ARG A 218 2.01 20.15 14.10
CA ARG A 218 1.78 20.09 15.54
C ARG A 218 2.47 18.83 16.12
N PRO A 219 3.05 18.91 17.34
CA PRO A 219 3.84 17.83 17.93
C PRO A 219 3.08 16.52 18.21
N ASP A 220 1.75 16.57 18.22
CA ASP A 220 0.83 15.49 18.58
C ASP A 220 0.51 14.52 17.42
N ASP A 221 0.96 14.82 16.20
CA ASP A 221 0.89 13.93 15.04
C ASP A 221 2.24 13.21 14.82
N PRO A 222 2.37 11.92 15.17
CA PRO A 222 3.62 11.18 14.99
C PRO A 222 4.09 11.15 13.53
N GLN A 223 3.17 11.19 12.58
CA GLN A 223 3.49 11.18 11.16
C GLN A 223 3.99 12.54 10.69
N ALA A 224 3.33 13.63 11.10
CA ALA A 224 3.81 14.99 10.80
C ALA A 224 5.17 15.25 11.46
N PHE A 225 5.35 14.81 12.71
CA PHE A 225 6.62 14.87 13.42
C PHE A 225 7.72 14.11 12.66
N PHE A 226 7.46 12.87 12.22
CA PHE A 226 8.41 12.09 11.42
C PHE A 226 8.86 12.83 10.15
N PHE A 227 7.95 13.46 9.41
CA PHE A 227 8.31 14.21 8.21
C PHE A 227 8.91 15.60 8.47
N SER A 228 8.81 16.10 9.70
CA SER A 228 9.51 17.32 10.13
C SER A 228 11.01 17.08 10.37
N GLN A 229 11.40 15.83 10.65
CA GLN A 229 12.79 15.43 10.87
C GLN A 229 13.60 15.45 9.57
N THR A 230 14.88 15.80 9.70
CA THR A 230 15.87 15.62 8.64
C THR A 230 16.02 14.13 8.28
N VAL A 231 16.61 13.84 7.11
CA VAL A 231 16.89 12.45 6.71
C VAL A 231 17.83 11.77 7.71
N SER A 232 18.81 12.49 8.25
CA SER A 232 19.77 11.95 9.22
C SER A 232 19.10 11.61 10.55
N GLU A 233 18.24 12.51 11.05
CA GLU A 233 17.46 12.26 12.28
C GLU A 233 16.55 11.05 12.13
N ARG A 234 15.85 10.91 10.99
CA ARG A 234 15.02 9.72 10.72
C ARG A 234 15.82 8.43 10.76
N ARG A 235 17.00 8.40 10.13
CA ARG A 235 17.89 7.21 10.15
C ARG A 235 18.36 6.90 11.57
N GLU A 236 18.77 7.91 12.33
CA GLU A 236 19.21 7.73 13.72
C GLU A 236 18.08 7.24 14.63
N THR A 237 16.90 7.87 14.55
CA THR A 237 15.69 7.45 15.27
C THR A 237 15.33 6.01 14.91
N PHE A 238 15.32 5.68 13.62
CA PHE A 238 15.06 4.31 13.16
C PHE A 238 16.07 3.32 13.74
N TYR A 239 17.38 3.58 13.60
CA TYR A 239 18.42 2.69 14.10
C TYR A 239 18.27 2.39 15.60
N ARG A 240 18.02 3.43 16.39
CA ARG A 240 17.95 3.34 17.85
C ARG A 240 16.65 2.74 18.36
N GLU A 241 15.51 3.12 17.78
CA GLU A 241 14.20 2.82 18.34
C GLU A 241 13.50 1.64 17.66
N HIS A 242 14.05 1.13 16.55
CA HIS A 242 13.47 -0.01 15.88
C HIS A 242 13.64 -1.31 16.67
N GLU A 243 12.60 -2.15 16.66
CA GLU A 243 12.56 -3.43 17.37
C GLU A 243 13.30 -4.51 16.57
N TRP A 244 14.62 -4.37 16.43
CA TRP A 244 15.49 -5.33 15.74
C TRP A 244 15.29 -6.79 16.17
N PRO A 245 15.08 -7.12 17.46
CA PRO A 245 14.80 -8.51 17.86
C PRO A 245 13.56 -9.10 17.19
N ARG A 246 12.51 -8.31 16.94
CA ARG A 246 11.32 -8.79 16.23
C ARG A 246 11.60 -9.06 14.75
N MET A 247 12.50 -8.30 14.12
CA MET A 247 12.94 -8.58 12.76
C MET A 247 13.75 -9.88 12.69
N THR A 248 14.62 -10.13 13.66
CA THR A 248 15.34 -11.40 13.78
C THR A 248 14.38 -12.56 14.03
N GLU A 249 13.38 -12.38 14.91
CA GLU A 249 12.35 -13.38 15.17
C GLU A 249 11.50 -13.67 13.93
N LEU A 250 11.15 -12.65 13.13
CA LEU A 250 10.47 -12.85 11.85
C LEU A 250 11.30 -13.72 10.89
N MET A 251 12.60 -13.44 10.77
CA MET A 251 13.52 -14.25 9.96
C MET A 251 13.61 -15.69 10.48
N ALA A 252 13.61 -15.89 11.79
CA ALA A 252 13.61 -17.22 12.40
C ALA A 252 12.29 -17.97 12.17
N ASN A 253 11.15 -17.29 12.33
CA ASN A 253 9.82 -17.84 12.07
C ASN A 253 9.64 -18.23 10.60
N ALA A 254 10.23 -17.47 9.67
CA ALA A 254 10.29 -17.78 8.24
C ALA A 254 11.19 -18.99 7.91
N GLY A 255 11.90 -19.52 8.90
CA GLY A 255 12.87 -20.61 8.75
C GLY A 255 14.16 -20.16 8.06
N LEU A 256 14.44 -18.86 7.97
CA LEU A 256 15.63 -18.32 7.30
C LEU A 256 16.84 -18.25 8.23
N LEU A 257 16.59 -18.11 9.53
CA LEU A 257 17.60 -18.15 10.58
C LEU A 257 17.28 -19.29 11.56
N THR A 258 18.29 -20.03 11.95
CA THR A 258 18.20 -21.07 12.98
C THR A 258 19.12 -20.75 14.13
N ARG A 259 18.74 -21.16 15.35
CA ARG A 259 19.57 -21.01 16.54
C ARG A 259 19.98 -22.37 17.04
N HIS A 260 21.28 -22.66 17.06
CA HIS A 260 21.77 -23.92 17.61
C HIS A 260 21.67 -23.89 19.14
N LYS A 261 21.12 -24.96 19.73
CA LYS A 261 21.18 -25.15 21.18
C LYS A 261 22.59 -25.58 21.54
N GLU A 262 23.28 -24.81 22.37
CA GLU A 262 24.55 -25.24 22.92
C GLU A 262 24.33 -26.27 24.03
N ALA A 263 25.32 -27.13 24.28
CA ALA A 263 25.24 -28.21 25.27
C ALA A 263 24.94 -27.71 26.70
N ALA A 264 25.21 -26.43 26.99
CA ALA A 264 25.00 -25.81 28.29
C ALA A 264 23.63 -25.13 28.47
N GLY A 265 22.71 -25.25 27.50
CA GLY A 265 21.41 -24.55 27.54
C GLY A 265 21.50 -23.04 27.28
N THR A 266 22.70 -22.51 27.01
CA THR A 266 22.92 -21.18 26.44
C THR A 266 22.38 -21.15 25.01
N LEU A 267 21.71 -20.06 24.66
CA LEU A 267 21.17 -19.87 23.33
C LEU A 267 22.33 -19.51 22.39
N GLY A 268 22.71 -20.42 21.49
CA GLY A 268 23.85 -20.25 20.59
C GLY A 268 23.67 -19.14 19.56
N GLU A 269 24.68 -18.95 18.72
CA GLU A 269 24.64 -17.95 17.64
C GLU A 269 23.59 -18.30 16.57
N TRP A 270 23.08 -17.27 15.90
CA TRP A 270 22.22 -17.44 14.72
C TRP A 270 23.05 -17.95 13.54
N SER A 271 22.51 -18.92 12.82
CA SER A 271 23.00 -19.42 11.54
C SER A 271 21.92 -19.27 10.47
N VAL A 272 22.31 -19.24 9.21
CA VAL A 272 21.37 -19.17 8.07
C VAL A 272 20.93 -20.58 7.70
N ASP A 273 19.63 -20.78 7.49
CA ASP A 273 19.14 -21.98 6.81
C ASP A 273 19.42 -21.84 5.31
N GLU A 274 20.38 -22.63 4.81
CA GLU A 274 20.92 -22.47 3.47
C GLU A 274 19.87 -22.66 2.37
N GLU A 275 18.96 -23.63 2.56
CA GLU A 275 17.98 -23.99 1.55
C GLU A 275 16.85 -22.97 1.53
N ARG A 276 16.30 -22.62 2.70
CA ARG A 276 15.23 -21.65 2.82
C ARG A 276 15.68 -20.27 2.35
N MET A 277 16.90 -19.85 2.72
CA MET A 277 17.48 -18.60 2.25
C MET A 277 17.76 -18.60 0.74
N ALA A 278 18.23 -19.72 0.18
CA ALA A 278 18.38 -19.85 -1.28
C ALA A 278 17.04 -19.69 -2.01
N GLY A 279 15.95 -20.26 -1.46
CA GLY A 279 14.60 -20.06 -1.95
C GLY A 279 14.17 -18.58 -1.91
N MET A 280 14.46 -17.87 -0.81
CA MET A 280 14.16 -16.44 -0.68
C MET A 280 14.94 -15.61 -1.71
N LEU A 281 16.25 -15.86 -1.86
CA LEU A 281 17.09 -15.18 -2.85
C LEU A 281 16.57 -15.39 -4.28
N ALA A 282 16.15 -16.63 -4.62
CA ALA A 282 15.57 -16.94 -5.91
C ALA A 282 14.24 -16.19 -6.13
N LEU A 283 13.33 -16.20 -5.16
CA LEU A 283 12.08 -15.43 -5.22
C LEU A 283 12.37 -13.94 -5.44
N THR A 284 13.24 -13.33 -4.64
CA THR A 284 13.57 -11.91 -4.76
C THR A 284 14.15 -11.59 -6.15
N ALA A 285 14.98 -12.47 -6.72
CA ALA A 285 15.56 -12.25 -8.05
C ALA A 285 14.53 -12.30 -9.18
N VAL A 286 13.49 -13.15 -9.06
CA VAL A 286 12.49 -13.36 -10.12
C VAL A 286 11.20 -12.55 -9.92
N HIS A 287 10.88 -12.10 -8.71
CA HIS A 287 9.61 -11.49 -8.36
C HIS A 287 9.20 -10.37 -9.32
N ASP A 288 10.10 -9.40 -9.51
CA ASP A 288 9.82 -8.17 -10.23
C ASP A 288 10.07 -8.23 -11.74
N ILE A 289 10.53 -9.35 -12.28
CA ILE A 289 10.86 -9.43 -13.72
C ILE A 289 9.60 -9.24 -14.57
N MET A 290 8.44 -9.63 -14.04
CA MET A 290 7.15 -9.45 -14.71
C MET A 290 6.67 -7.99 -14.73
N LYS A 291 7.41 -7.04 -14.13
CA LYS A 291 7.18 -5.62 -14.39
C LYS A 291 7.67 -5.20 -15.78
N MET A 292 8.51 -6.01 -16.43
CA MET A 292 8.98 -5.77 -17.80
C MET A 292 7.89 -6.20 -18.78
N ALA A 293 7.21 -5.24 -19.42
CA ALA A 293 6.10 -5.56 -20.34
C ALA A 293 6.43 -6.61 -21.42
N PRO A 294 7.65 -6.65 -22.01
CA PRO A 294 8.00 -7.69 -22.97
C PRO A 294 7.96 -9.14 -22.43
N LEU A 295 8.08 -9.31 -21.10
CA LEU A 295 8.09 -10.62 -20.44
C LEU A 295 6.70 -11.09 -19.99
N LEU A 296 5.68 -10.24 -20.07
CA LEU A 296 4.35 -10.59 -19.62
C LEU A 296 3.77 -11.78 -20.40
N PRO A 297 3.18 -12.76 -19.72
CA PRO A 297 2.57 -13.90 -20.36
C PRO A 297 1.18 -13.55 -20.92
N THR A 298 0.78 -14.31 -21.93
CA THR A 298 -0.60 -14.37 -22.41
C THR A 298 -1.21 -15.70 -21.99
N VAL A 299 -2.46 -15.69 -21.53
CA VAL A 299 -3.17 -16.91 -21.12
C VAL A 299 -3.38 -17.82 -22.33
N GLN A 300 -2.85 -19.03 -22.25
CA GLN A 300 -3.03 -20.04 -23.29
C GLN A 300 -4.40 -20.70 -23.16
N ARG A 301 -4.92 -21.21 -24.28
CA ARG A 301 -6.22 -21.89 -24.36
C ARG A 301 -6.39 -22.97 -23.29
N GLN A 302 -5.38 -23.80 -23.07
CA GLN A 302 -5.46 -24.89 -22.09
C GLN A 302 -5.44 -24.45 -20.62
N HIS A 303 -5.11 -23.19 -20.33
CA HIS A 303 -5.06 -22.64 -18.97
C HIS A 303 -6.19 -21.62 -18.72
N ALA A 304 -7.06 -21.36 -19.70
CA ALA A 304 -8.13 -20.39 -19.58
C ALA A 304 -9.38 -20.99 -18.90
N PRO A 305 -10.07 -20.24 -18.00
CA PRO A 305 -9.63 -18.98 -17.43
C PRO A 305 -8.55 -19.16 -16.35
N TYR A 306 -7.63 -18.19 -16.23
CA TYR A 306 -6.63 -18.13 -15.16
C TYR A 306 -6.85 -16.87 -14.33
N GLU A 307 -7.23 -16.98 -13.06
CA GLU A 307 -7.45 -15.83 -12.16
C GLU A 307 -8.35 -14.72 -12.76
N GLY A 308 -9.37 -15.13 -13.53
CA GLY A 308 -10.30 -14.23 -14.22
C GLY A 308 -9.85 -13.74 -15.59
N PHE A 309 -8.61 -14.05 -16.03
CA PHE A 309 -8.12 -13.75 -17.37
C PHE A 309 -8.51 -14.87 -18.35
N GLY A 310 -9.14 -14.50 -19.47
CA GLY A 310 -9.52 -15.43 -20.54
C GLY A 310 -8.37 -15.75 -21.51
N GLU A 311 -8.59 -16.71 -22.42
CA GLU A 311 -7.66 -17.06 -23.50
C GLU A 311 -7.21 -15.83 -24.31
N GLY A 312 -5.92 -15.73 -24.62
CA GLY A 312 -5.37 -14.66 -25.44
C GLY A 312 -5.21 -13.31 -24.71
N VAL A 313 -5.62 -13.20 -23.45
CA VAL A 313 -5.46 -11.98 -22.66
C VAL A 313 -4.06 -11.94 -22.03
N CYS A 314 -3.36 -10.81 -22.22
CA CYS A 314 -2.09 -10.52 -21.55
C CYS A 314 -2.34 -10.20 -20.07
N ILE A 315 -1.61 -10.88 -19.18
CA ILE A 315 -1.70 -10.63 -17.74
C ILE A 315 -0.81 -9.44 -17.40
N ASN A 316 -1.40 -8.26 -17.14
CA ASN A 316 -0.63 -7.04 -16.83
C ASN A 316 -0.35 -6.84 -15.33
N ASP A 317 -1.02 -7.60 -14.47
CA ASP A 317 -0.74 -7.65 -13.03
C ASP A 317 0.49 -8.55 -12.82
N HIS A 318 1.63 -7.96 -12.44
CA HIS A 318 2.92 -8.65 -12.37
C HIS A 318 2.93 -9.86 -11.41
N ASP A 319 2.18 -9.82 -10.31
CA ASP A 319 2.10 -10.93 -9.34
C ASP A 319 1.36 -12.11 -9.97
N VAL A 320 0.22 -11.83 -10.62
CA VAL A 320 -0.57 -12.84 -11.34
C VAL A 320 0.21 -13.40 -12.53
N ALA A 321 0.94 -12.54 -13.24
CA ALA A 321 1.80 -12.93 -14.36
C ALA A 321 2.91 -13.87 -13.91
N LEU A 322 3.57 -13.56 -12.79
CA LEU A 322 4.59 -14.43 -12.22
C LEU A 322 3.97 -15.76 -11.78
N GLY A 323 2.85 -15.73 -11.05
CA GLY A 323 2.14 -16.94 -10.62
C GLY A 323 1.78 -17.85 -11.80
N TYR A 324 1.35 -17.29 -12.93
CA TYR A 324 1.08 -18.03 -14.16
C TYR A 324 2.34 -18.71 -14.73
N VAL A 325 3.46 -17.97 -14.78
CA VAL A 325 4.74 -18.52 -15.25
C VAL A 325 5.24 -19.61 -14.32
N LEU A 326 5.18 -19.43 -13.00
CA LEU A 326 5.60 -20.45 -12.04
C LEU A 326 4.76 -21.73 -12.11
N SER A 327 3.46 -21.61 -12.38
CA SER A 327 2.53 -22.74 -12.41
C SER A 327 2.60 -23.55 -13.71
N HIS A 328 2.88 -22.91 -14.84
CA HIS A 328 2.80 -23.55 -16.16
C HIS A 328 4.14 -23.62 -16.91
N TYR A 329 5.11 -22.80 -16.53
CA TYR A 329 6.38 -22.60 -17.24
C TYR A 329 7.54 -22.39 -16.25
N GLY A 330 7.50 -23.06 -15.09
CA GLY A 330 8.52 -22.90 -14.05
C GLY A 330 9.95 -23.11 -14.57
N ASP A 331 10.14 -24.02 -15.52
CA ASP A 331 11.43 -24.30 -16.18
C ASP A 331 12.01 -23.11 -16.95
N ALA A 332 11.19 -22.12 -17.33
CA ALA A 332 11.65 -20.90 -17.98
C ALA A 332 12.39 -19.95 -17.03
N LEU A 333 12.30 -20.18 -15.72
CA LEU A 333 12.99 -19.43 -14.66
C LEU A 333 13.98 -20.38 -13.97
N PRO A 334 15.23 -20.48 -14.45
CA PRO A 334 16.23 -21.42 -13.94
C PRO A 334 16.38 -21.39 -12.42
N SER A 335 16.34 -20.21 -11.83
CA SER A 335 16.51 -20.01 -10.39
C SER A 335 15.36 -20.58 -9.58
N TYR A 336 14.16 -20.67 -10.16
CA TYR A 336 13.00 -21.34 -9.57
C TYR A 336 13.02 -22.85 -9.85
N ALA A 337 13.26 -23.25 -11.10
CA ALA A 337 13.24 -24.64 -11.54
C ALA A 337 14.25 -25.52 -10.79
N MET A 338 15.38 -24.95 -10.37
CA MET A 338 16.41 -25.66 -9.61
C MET A 338 16.04 -25.92 -8.15
N LEU A 339 14.99 -25.28 -7.63
CA LEU A 339 14.65 -25.37 -6.21
C LEU A 339 13.98 -26.72 -5.90
N PRO A 340 14.17 -27.26 -4.68
CA PRO A 340 13.34 -28.34 -4.17
C PRO A 340 11.84 -28.02 -4.28
N GLU A 341 11.03 -29.03 -4.55
CA GLU A 341 9.57 -28.89 -4.74
C GLU A 341 8.92 -28.12 -3.57
N ALA A 342 9.32 -28.41 -2.33
CA ALA A 342 8.80 -27.71 -1.15
C ALA A 342 9.00 -26.18 -1.22
N LEU A 343 10.17 -25.72 -1.68
CA LEU A 343 10.43 -24.29 -1.83
C LEU A 343 9.72 -23.71 -3.05
N GLN A 344 9.57 -24.48 -4.13
CA GLN A 344 8.76 -24.08 -5.27
C GLN A 344 7.30 -23.82 -4.87
N HIS A 345 6.75 -24.62 -3.95
CA HIS A 345 5.43 -24.41 -3.35
C HIS A 345 5.37 -23.12 -2.53
N THR A 346 6.33 -22.91 -1.60
CA THR A 346 6.41 -21.67 -0.80
C THR A 346 6.47 -20.42 -1.68
N ILE A 347 7.25 -20.45 -2.76
CA ILE A 347 7.39 -19.33 -3.69
C ILE A 347 6.08 -19.07 -4.44
N ARG A 348 5.39 -20.11 -4.94
CA ARG A 348 4.08 -19.93 -5.59
C ARG A 348 3.08 -19.28 -4.65
N PHE A 349 3.03 -19.72 -3.40
CA PHE A 349 2.20 -19.09 -2.37
C PHE A 349 2.49 -17.60 -2.23
N CYS A 350 3.76 -17.18 -2.24
CA CYS A 350 4.12 -15.75 -2.15
C CYS A 350 3.63 -14.89 -3.33
N THR A 351 3.27 -15.51 -4.46
CA THR A 351 2.75 -14.81 -5.66
C THR A 351 1.23 -14.78 -5.74
N VAL A 352 0.52 -15.46 -4.83
CA VAL A 352 -0.95 -15.46 -4.82
C VAL A 352 -1.48 -14.11 -4.36
N LYS A 353 -2.54 -13.64 -5.00
CA LYS A 353 -3.24 -12.41 -4.63
C LYS A 353 -4.02 -12.59 -3.33
N MET A 354 -3.35 -12.40 -2.19
CA MET A 354 -3.93 -12.61 -0.85
C MET A 354 -5.08 -11.65 -0.52
N GLY A 355 -5.19 -10.51 -1.22
CA GLY A 355 -6.17 -9.47 -0.87
C GLY A 355 -5.94 -8.84 0.51
N PHE A 356 -4.82 -9.13 1.17
CA PHE A 356 -4.49 -8.65 2.50
C PHE A 356 -3.94 -7.23 2.45
N ASN A 357 -4.57 -6.32 3.21
CA ASN A 357 -4.10 -4.95 3.37
C ASN A 357 -3.59 -4.74 4.80
N HIS A 358 -2.28 -4.67 4.96
CA HIS A 358 -1.66 -4.44 6.27
C HIS A 358 -2.10 -3.13 6.93
N GLY A 359 -2.34 -2.07 6.14
CA GLY A 359 -2.82 -0.79 6.65
C GLY A 359 -4.16 -0.95 7.35
N TRP A 360 -5.07 -1.72 6.76
CA TRP A 360 -6.37 -2.01 7.36
C TRP A 360 -6.26 -2.75 8.69
N LEU A 361 -5.33 -3.72 8.80
CA LEU A 361 -5.08 -4.40 10.07
C LEU A 361 -4.52 -3.45 11.12
N VAL A 362 -3.42 -2.75 10.80
CA VAL A 362 -2.72 -1.98 11.84
C VAL A 362 -3.46 -0.73 12.31
N GLN A 363 -4.48 -0.34 11.55
CA GLN A 363 -5.41 0.72 11.90
C GLN A 363 -6.71 0.16 12.45
N ALA A 364 -6.90 -1.17 12.51
CA ALA A 364 -8.16 -1.81 12.89
C ALA A 364 -9.38 -1.26 12.10
N GLU A 365 -9.13 -0.91 10.83
CA GLU A 365 -10.09 -0.25 9.94
C GLU A 365 -11.08 -1.25 9.36
N ALA A 366 -10.59 -2.36 8.79
CA ALA A 366 -11.44 -3.37 8.17
C ALA A 366 -11.93 -4.43 9.16
N PRO A 367 -13.14 -4.98 8.97
CA PRO A 367 -13.55 -6.18 9.66
C PRO A 367 -12.75 -7.42 9.18
N PRO A 368 -12.73 -8.53 9.95
CA PRO A 368 -11.99 -9.75 9.63
C PRO A 368 -12.18 -10.28 8.20
N GLY A 369 -13.40 -10.30 7.66
CA GLY A 369 -13.71 -10.88 6.35
C GLY A 369 -12.95 -10.24 5.19
N PRO A 370 -13.15 -8.93 4.91
CA PRO A 370 -12.38 -8.18 3.92
C PRO A 370 -10.87 -8.22 4.14
N LEU A 371 -10.44 -8.39 5.38
CA LEU A 371 -9.03 -8.35 5.75
C LEU A 371 -8.33 -9.69 5.49
N PHE A 372 -8.94 -10.80 5.90
CA PHE A 372 -8.24 -12.09 6.02
C PHE A 372 -8.84 -13.22 5.18
N ALA A 373 -10.11 -13.16 4.75
CA ALA A 373 -10.78 -14.32 4.17
C ALA A 373 -10.05 -14.88 2.92
N LYS A 374 -9.61 -13.99 2.01
CA LYS A 374 -8.83 -14.41 0.83
C LYS A 374 -7.44 -14.96 1.20
N PHE A 375 -6.80 -14.39 2.21
CA PHE A 375 -5.50 -14.85 2.68
C PHE A 375 -5.63 -16.23 3.34
N ARG A 376 -6.63 -16.42 4.20
CA ARG A 376 -6.94 -17.72 4.81
C ARG A 376 -7.31 -18.75 3.77
N ALA A 377 -8.09 -18.39 2.75
CA ALA A 377 -8.40 -19.29 1.63
C ALA A 377 -7.13 -19.74 0.88
N ALA A 378 -6.17 -18.83 0.66
CA ALA A 378 -4.90 -19.17 0.03
C ALA A 378 -4.01 -20.07 0.90
N ILE A 379 -4.05 -19.91 2.24
CA ILE A 379 -3.31 -20.77 3.17
C ILE A 379 -3.96 -22.16 3.24
N THR A 380 -5.29 -22.23 3.30
CA THR A 380 -6.03 -23.48 3.50
C THR A 380 -6.22 -24.30 2.22
N SER A 381 -6.04 -23.69 1.05
CA SER A 381 -6.13 -24.40 -0.23
C SER A 381 -4.94 -25.33 -0.50
N ASP A 382 -3.78 -25.10 0.13
CA ASP A 382 -2.62 -25.99 0.07
C ASP A 382 -2.27 -26.51 1.47
N PRO A 383 -2.57 -27.78 1.79
CA PRO A 383 -2.29 -28.36 3.11
C PRO A 383 -0.79 -28.51 3.41
N LYS A 384 0.10 -28.31 2.41
CA LYS A 384 1.55 -28.31 2.61
C LYS A 384 2.05 -26.98 3.21
N LEU A 385 1.24 -25.91 3.19
CA LEU A 385 1.64 -24.61 3.72
C LEU A 385 1.67 -24.61 5.26
N SER A 386 2.73 -24.03 5.80
CA SER A 386 2.99 -23.92 7.22
C SER A 386 2.96 -22.46 7.68
N LYS A 387 2.93 -22.24 9.01
CA LYS A 387 3.17 -20.91 9.60
C LYS A 387 4.48 -20.29 9.12
N SER A 388 5.49 -21.11 8.86
CA SER A 388 6.78 -20.66 8.36
C SER A 388 6.70 -20.12 6.93
N ASP A 389 5.79 -20.63 6.10
CA ASP A 389 5.55 -20.10 4.74
C ASP A 389 4.84 -18.74 4.79
N VAL A 390 3.93 -18.54 5.75
CA VAL A 390 3.30 -17.22 6.00
C VAL A 390 4.34 -16.21 6.47
N ALA A 391 5.22 -16.59 7.40
CA ALA A 391 6.34 -15.73 7.82
C ALA A 391 7.34 -15.45 6.69
N PHE A 392 7.61 -16.44 5.83
CA PHE A 392 8.42 -16.28 4.63
C PHE A 392 7.83 -15.23 3.69
N TYR A 393 6.51 -15.26 3.44
CA TYR A 393 5.82 -14.21 2.68
C TYR A 393 6.04 -12.80 3.27
N PHE A 394 5.98 -12.65 4.60
CA PHE A 394 6.22 -11.35 5.24
C PHE A 394 7.66 -10.88 5.15
N VAL A 395 8.64 -11.78 5.22
CA VAL A 395 10.04 -11.42 4.98
C VAL A 395 10.21 -10.94 3.54
N HIS A 396 9.66 -11.66 2.55
CA HIS A 396 9.68 -11.24 1.14
C HIS A 396 9.08 -9.83 0.99
N TRP A 397 7.85 -9.62 1.48
CA TRP A 397 7.16 -8.33 1.45
C TRP A 397 8.00 -7.20 2.07
N LEU A 398 8.62 -7.46 3.22
CA LEU A 398 9.46 -6.49 3.90
C LEU A 398 10.72 -6.14 3.09
N THR A 399 11.37 -7.15 2.49
CA THR A 399 12.57 -6.94 1.68
C THR A 399 12.27 -6.26 0.35
N ASP A 400 11.17 -6.60 -0.32
CA ASP A 400 10.69 -5.90 -1.52
C ASP A 400 10.41 -4.43 -1.23
N LEU A 401 9.73 -4.14 -0.11
CA LEU A 401 9.51 -2.77 0.32
C LEU A 401 10.81 -2.06 0.71
N GLY A 402 11.76 -2.76 1.33
CA GLY A 402 13.10 -2.26 1.62
C GLY A 402 13.87 -1.86 0.35
N GLY A 403 13.70 -2.61 -0.73
CA GLY A 403 14.25 -2.34 -2.06
C GLY A 403 13.44 -1.37 -2.91
N ALA A 404 12.33 -0.81 -2.44
CA ALA A 404 11.42 -0.04 -3.30
C ALA A 404 12.01 1.26 -3.87
N GLU A 405 13.13 1.75 -3.35
CA GLU A 405 13.85 2.89 -3.91
C GLU A 405 15.07 2.40 -4.73
N PRO A 406 15.32 2.96 -5.94
CA PRO A 406 16.41 2.53 -6.82
C PRO A 406 17.78 3.09 -6.36
N SER A 407 18.10 2.93 -5.08
CA SER A 407 19.29 3.45 -4.41
C SER A 407 19.87 2.40 -3.44
N PRO A 408 20.25 1.21 -3.94
CA PRO A 408 20.54 0.04 -3.09
C PRO A 408 21.68 0.29 -2.08
N LEU A 409 22.63 1.17 -2.39
CA LEU A 409 23.76 1.49 -1.51
C LEU A 409 23.40 2.40 -0.32
N LEU A 410 22.21 3.02 -0.31
CA LEU A 410 21.75 3.93 0.76
C LEU A 410 20.97 3.20 1.87
N GLY A 411 21.01 1.86 1.89
CA GLY A 411 20.19 1.03 2.77
C GLY A 411 18.72 0.99 2.33
N SER A 412 17.84 0.59 3.24
CA SER A 412 16.40 0.44 2.97
C SER A 412 15.67 1.78 3.01
N GLU A 413 16.00 2.71 2.10
CA GLU A 413 15.54 4.11 2.10
C GLU A 413 14.03 4.25 2.28
N LYS A 414 13.25 3.37 1.63
CA LYS A 414 11.79 3.40 1.73
C LYS A 414 11.34 3.27 3.19
N LEU A 415 11.81 2.23 3.86
CA LEU A 415 11.42 1.88 5.24
C LEU A 415 12.00 2.86 6.26
N VAL A 416 13.22 3.31 6.05
CA VAL A 416 13.97 4.11 7.02
C VAL A 416 13.61 5.60 6.93
N VAL A 417 13.48 6.13 5.71
CA VAL A 417 13.33 7.57 5.49
C VAL A 417 11.91 7.94 5.08
N ARG A 418 11.24 7.11 4.25
CA ARG A 418 9.98 7.51 3.63
C ARG A 418 8.73 6.88 4.26
N PHE A 419 8.92 5.92 5.15
CA PHE A 419 7.86 5.20 5.82
C PHE A 419 7.85 5.59 7.30
N PRO A 420 6.74 6.13 7.85
CA PRO A 420 6.70 6.51 9.26
C PRO A 420 7.04 5.33 10.16
N HIS A 421 8.03 5.51 11.03
CA HIS A 421 8.59 4.42 11.84
C HIS A 421 7.57 3.77 12.78
N SER A 422 6.65 4.57 13.35
CA SER A 422 5.55 4.07 14.19
C SER A 422 4.61 3.12 13.43
N VAL A 423 4.37 3.39 12.14
CA VAL A 423 3.56 2.54 11.27
C VAL A 423 4.31 1.24 10.98
N LEU A 424 5.60 1.30 10.64
CA LEU A 424 6.39 0.10 10.40
C LEU A 424 6.45 -0.79 11.65
N ARG A 425 6.64 -0.20 12.84
CA ARG A 425 6.65 -0.95 14.11
C ARG A 425 5.33 -1.72 14.30
N SER A 426 4.21 -1.09 13.97
CA SER A 426 2.89 -1.74 14.05
C SER A 426 2.74 -2.88 13.05
N PHE A 427 3.34 -2.76 11.85
CA PHE A 427 3.35 -3.83 10.85
C PHE A 427 4.18 -5.02 11.35
N VAL A 428 5.41 -4.78 11.80
CA VAL A 428 6.31 -5.83 12.32
C VAL A 428 5.69 -6.54 13.51
N ALA A 429 5.07 -5.80 14.42
CA ALA A 429 4.36 -6.36 15.56
C ALA A 429 3.15 -7.22 15.16
N SER A 430 2.56 -6.99 13.98
CA SER A 430 1.41 -7.75 13.50
C SER A 430 1.80 -9.09 12.85
N PHE A 431 3.02 -9.24 12.32
CA PHE A 431 3.36 -10.42 11.52
C PHE A 431 3.27 -11.74 12.29
N SER A 432 3.71 -11.79 13.55
CA SER A 432 3.59 -13.00 14.37
C SER A 432 2.13 -13.38 14.64
N ILE A 433 1.26 -12.38 14.79
CA ILE A 433 -0.17 -12.58 15.00
C ILE A 433 -0.83 -13.05 13.70
N VAL A 434 -0.48 -12.47 12.55
CA VAL A 434 -1.05 -12.88 11.26
C VAL A 434 -0.54 -14.26 10.83
N GLY A 435 0.68 -14.65 11.22
CA GLY A 435 1.21 -16.00 11.00
C GLY A 435 0.34 -17.11 11.61
N GLU A 436 -0.42 -16.79 12.65
CA GLU A 436 -1.36 -17.72 13.29
C GLU A 436 -2.63 -17.98 12.42
N LEU A 437 -2.84 -17.25 11.32
CA LEU A 437 -3.86 -17.56 10.30
C LEU A 437 -3.67 -18.93 9.63
N ALA A 438 -2.60 -19.67 9.90
CA ALA A 438 -2.49 -21.06 9.47
C ALA A 438 -3.29 -22.03 10.36
N VAL A 439 -3.61 -21.66 11.61
CA VAL A 439 -4.24 -22.56 12.58
C VAL A 439 -5.48 -21.96 13.26
N GLU A 440 -5.53 -20.64 13.42
CA GLU A 440 -6.66 -19.94 14.05
C GLU A 440 -7.63 -19.36 13.02
N SER A 441 -8.84 -19.01 13.45
CA SER A 441 -9.81 -18.30 12.60
C SER A 441 -9.43 -16.83 12.42
N GLU A 442 -9.87 -16.25 11.31
CA GLU A 442 -9.67 -14.84 10.96
C GLU A 442 -10.15 -13.89 12.07
N THR A 443 -11.33 -14.17 12.63
CA THR A 443 -11.91 -13.36 13.71
C THR A 443 -11.07 -13.46 14.98
N ARG A 444 -10.56 -14.66 15.32
CA ARG A 444 -9.72 -14.86 16.49
C ARG A 444 -8.37 -14.15 16.37
N ILE A 445 -7.78 -14.17 15.18
CA ILE A 445 -6.54 -13.44 14.87
C ILE A 445 -6.77 -11.94 15.04
N PHE A 446 -7.86 -11.41 14.49
CA PHE A 446 -8.17 -10.00 14.63
C PHE A 446 -8.40 -9.61 16.10
N GLU A 447 -9.15 -10.41 16.86
CA GLU A 447 -9.36 -10.17 18.29
C GLU A 447 -8.05 -10.18 19.08
N THR A 448 -7.17 -11.14 18.81
CA THR A 448 -5.85 -11.25 19.42
C THR A 448 -5.01 -10.00 19.12
N TYR A 449 -5.07 -9.51 17.88
CA TYR A 449 -4.44 -8.27 17.49
C TYR A 449 -4.98 -7.09 18.30
N LEU A 450 -6.31 -6.89 18.35
CA LEU A 450 -6.94 -5.79 19.10
C LEU A 450 -6.50 -5.77 20.57
N ARG A 451 -6.57 -6.93 21.24
CA ARG A 451 -6.18 -7.08 22.64
C ARG A 451 -4.68 -6.83 22.85
N SER A 452 -3.81 -7.33 21.96
CA SER A 452 -2.38 -7.06 22.03
C SER A 452 -2.08 -5.56 21.91
N ARG A 453 -2.76 -4.85 21.01
CA ARG A 453 -2.61 -3.39 20.86
C ARG A 453 -3.11 -2.64 22.09
N TRP A 454 -4.22 -3.05 22.69
CA TRP A 454 -4.70 -2.45 23.94
C TRP A 454 -3.75 -2.69 25.10
N LYS A 455 -3.17 -3.89 25.21
CA LYS A 455 -2.21 -4.22 26.27
C LYS A 455 -1.00 -3.29 26.30
N GLU A 456 -0.55 -2.80 25.15
CA GLU A 456 0.51 -1.79 25.07
C GLU A 456 0.10 -0.42 25.66
N LEU A 457 -1.20 -0.17 25.79
CA LEU A 457 -1.81 1.07 26.29
C LEU A 457 -2.42 0.93 27.68
N GLU A 458 -2.37 -0.27 28.28
CA GLU A 458 -3.07 -0.60 29.51
C GLU A 458 -2.65 0.29 30.70
N GLN A 459 -1.36 0.64 30.76
CA GLN A 459 -0.85 1.56 31.80
C GLN A 459 -1.43 2.98 31.67
N GLN A 460 -1.87 3.39 30.49
CA GLN A 460 -2.32 4.75 30.21
C GLN A 460 -3.83 4.88 30.04
N LEU A 461 -4.53 3.81 29.65
CA LEU A 461 -5.97 3.78 29.36
C LEU A 461 -6.75 2.83 30.29
N GLY A 462 -6.08 2.00 31.09
CA GLY A 462 -6.72 0.99 31.94
C GLY A 462 -6.91 -0.36 31.25
N ALA A 463 -7.60 -1.27 31.94
CA ALA A 463 -7.84 -2.63 31.48
C ALA A 463 -8.60 -2.65 30.12
N PRO A 464 -8.39 -3.67 29.27
CA PRO A 464 -9.14 -3.82 28.03
C PRO A 464 -10.65 -3.81 28.27
N PRO A 465 -11.42 -3.06 27.46
CA PRO A 465 -12.88 -3.05 27.58
C PRO A 465 -13.42 -4.44 27.25
N LEU A 466 -14.45 -4.85 27.99
CA LEU A 466 -15.13 -6.13 27.84
C LEU A 466 -16.59 -5.90 27.43
N GLY A 467 -17.26 -6.95 26.97
CA GLY A 467 -18.63 -6.95 26.51
C GLY A 467 -18.78 -6.47 25.07
N GLU A 468 -20.03 -6.17 24.71
CA GLU A 468 -20.45 -5.83 23.35
C GLU A 468 -19.73 -4.60 22.77
N GLU A 469 -19.38 -3.66 23.64
CA GLU A 469 -18.69 -2.43 23.29
C GLU A 469 -17.17 -2.61 23.12
N GLY A 470 -16.60 -3.69 23.66
CA GLY A 470 -15.16 -3.87 23.78
C GLY A 470 -14.44 -3.87 22.43
N VAL A 471 -15.00 -4.58 21.45
CA VAL A 471 -14.43 -4.66 20.09
C VAL A 471 -14.42 -3.28 19.42
N ALA A 472 -15.54 -2.56 19.45
CA ALA A 472 -15.64 -1.24 18.85
C ALA A 472 -14.67 -0.25 19.50
N MET A 473 -14.63 -0.20 20.84
CA MET A 473 -13.71 0.65 21.59
C MET A 473 -12.24 0.37 21.23
N MET A 474 -11.82 -0.91 21.24
CA MET A 474 -10.45 -1.27 20.88
C MET A 474 -10.11 -0.83 19.45
N ARG A 475 -11.02 -1.03 18.50
CA ARG A 475 -10.82 -0.60 17.11
C ARG A 475 -10.69 0.92 17.00
N LEU A 476 -11.60 1.69 17.62
CA LEU A 476 -11.60 3.16 17.58
C LEU A 476 -10.33 3.76 18.21
N VAL A 477 -9.85 3.20 19.33
CA VAL A 477 -8.58 3.59 19.97
C VAL A 477 -7.38 3.29 19.06
N ILE A 478 -7.35 2.14 18.37
CA ILE A 478 -6.27 1.84 17.43
C ILE A 478 -6.30 2.82 16.24
N GLN A 479 -7.49 3.17 15.74
CA GLN A 479 -7.67 4.13 14.64
C GLN A 479 -7.13 5.53 14.96
N ALA A 480 -7.13 5.95 16.23
CA ALA A 480 -6.61 7.25 16.66
C ALA A 480 -5.07 7.37 16.63
N GLN A 481 -4.34 6.24 16.66
CA GLN A 481 -2.88 6.10 16.46
C GLN A 481 -1.91 6.86 17.38
N SER A 482 -2.34 7.83 18.19
CA SER A 482 -1.50 8.51 19.19
C SER A 482 -2.18 8.59 20.54
N LEU A 483 -1.41 8.49 21.63
CA LEU A 483 -1.95 8.43 22.98
C LEU A 483 -2.87 9.62 23.34
N PRO A 484 -2.55 10.89 22.97
CA PRO A 484 -3.47 12.00 23.23
C PRO A 484 -4.83 11.81 22.54
N LEU A 485 -4.84 11.42 21.26
CA LEU A 485 -6.07 11.21 20.50
C LEU A 485 -6.84 9.98 21.01
N GLN A 486 -6.12 8.94 21.43
CA GLN A 486 -6.69 7.74 22.04
C GLN A 486 -7.47 8.06 23.32
N ARG A 487 -6.91 8.92 24.17
CA ARG A 487 -7.62 9.41 25.37
C ARG A 487 -8.86 10.20 25.00
N SER A 488 -8.76 11.10 24.03
CA SER A 488 -9.93 11.85 23.54
C SER A 488 -11.05 10.93 23.04
N ILE A 489 -10.73 9.82 22.38
CA ILE A 489 -11.72 8.81 21.95
C ILE A 489 -12.37 8.11 23.15
N VAL A 490 -11.58 7.68 24.14
CA VAL A 490 -12.13 7.02 25.35
C VAL A 490 -13.07 7.97 26.11
N GLU A 491 -12.66 9.22 26.28
CA GLU A 491 -13.48 10.26 26.94
C GLU A 491 -14.76 10.57 26.15
N ALA A 492 -14.64 10.68 24.82
CA ALA A 492 -15.78 10.91 23.94
C ALA A 492 -16.78 9.75 23.98
N TRP A 493 -16.31 8.50 24.01
CA TRP A 493 -17.18 7.32 24.09
C TRP A 493 -18.05 7.32 25.35
N VAL A 494 -17.48 7.69 26.51
CA VAL A 494 -18.24 7.77 27.77
C VAL A 494 -19.40 8.77 27.66
N ARG A 495 -19.17 9.86 26.92
CA ARG A 495 -20.14 10.94 26.69
C ARG A 495 -21.08 10.69 25.51
N LEU A 496 -20.80 9.68 24.68
CA LEU A 496 -21.61 9.33 23.53
C LEU A 496 -22.98 8.84 24.00
N ASP A 497 -24.04 9.24 23.32
CA ASP A 497 -25.38 8.74 23.61
C ASP A 497 -25.45 7.21 23.43
N GLU A 498 -26.43 6.59 24.09
CA GLU A 498 -26.55 5.13 24.13
C GLU A 498 -26.81 4.55 22.73
N ASP A 499 -27.54 5.28 21.88
CA ASP A 499 -27.94 4.82 20.56
C ASP A 499 -26.79 4.82 19.55
N ASP A 500 -25.99 5.88 19.48
CA ASP A 500 -24.79 5.91 18.64
C ASP A 500 -23.76 4.89 19.13
N ARG A 501 -23.64 4.72 20.46
CA ARG A 501 -22.78 3.72 21.05
C ARG A 501 -23.18 2.30 20.65
N LYS A 502 -24.48 1.98 20.69
CA LYS A 502 -25.03 0.70 20.22
C LYS A 502 -24.77 0.48 18.73
N VAL A 503 -24.96 1.50 17.89
CA VAL A 503 -24.68 1.41 16.45
C VAL A 503 -23.20 1.10 16.21
N LEU A 504 -22.28 1.83 16.85
CA LEU A 504 -20.84 1.59 16.71
C LEU A 504 -20.44 0.21 17.25
N ALA A 505 -20.95 -0.17 18.43
CA ALA A 505 -20.70 -1.48 19.04
C ALA A 505 -21.14 -2.61 18.12
N PHE A 506 -22.37 -2.55 17.60
CA PHE A 506 -22.91 -3.56 16.71
C PHE A 506 -22.16 -3.65 15.39
N GLU A 507 -22.04 -2.54 14.66
CA GLU A 507 -21.51 -2.55 13.28
C GLU A 507 -20.00 -2.84 13.24
N MET A 508 -19.25 -2.39 14.25
CA MET A 508 -17.82 -2.70 14.36
C MET A 508 -17.53 -4.11 14.92
N ALA A 509 -18.54 -4.82 15.43
CA ALA A 509 -18.42 -6.20 15.87
C ALA A 509 -18.80 -7.22 14.79
N LEU A 510 -19.43 -6.81 13.68
CA LEU A 510 -19.69 -7.71 12.55
C LEU A 510 -18.38 -8.12 11.87
N THR A 511 -18.20 -9.43 11.71
CA THR A 511 -16.94 -10.01 11.23
C THR A 511 -16.82 -9.99 9.70
N GLY A 512 -17.94 -10.06 8.99
CA GLY A 512 -17.98 -10.25 7.54
C GLY A 512 -17.57 -11.67 7.13
N ILE A 513 -17.64 -12.63 8.05
CA ILE A 513 -17.39 -14.05 7.81
C ILE A 513 -18.56 -14.83 8.40
N ALA A 514 -19.19 -15.67 7.58
CA ALA A 514 -20.30 -16.49 8.03
C ALA A 514 -19.87 -17.35 9.25
N GLU A 515 -20.75 -17.42 10.25
CA GLU A 515 -20.60 -18.25 11.45
C GLU A 515 -19.42 -17.90 12.39
N GLN A 516 -18.62 -16.86 12.08
CA GLN A 516 -17.58 -16.39 12.99
C GLN A 516 -18.04 -15.19 13.81
N GLN A 517 -17.71 -15.23 15.10
CA GLN A 517 -18.02 -14.19 16.08
C GLN A 517 -16.82 -13.95 16.99
N PHE A 518 -16.71 -12.74 17.54
CA PHE A 518 -15.74 -12.46 18.60
C PHE A 518 -16.07 -13.27 19.86
N ALA A 519 -15.06 -13.62 20.66
CA ALA A 519 -15.23 -14.54 21.79
C ALA A 519 -16.33 -14.09 22.78
N GLU A 520 -16.43 -12.80 23.06
CA GLU A 520 -17.42 -12.22 23.99
C GLU A 520 -18.84 -12.14 23.41
N LEU A 521 -18.99 -12.40 22.11
CA LEU A 521 -20.25 -12.34 21.38
C LEU A 521 -20.74 -13.72 20.92
N GLN A 522 -20.04 -14.79 21.32
CA GLN A 522 -20.42 -16.14 20.92
C GLN A 522 -21.83 -16.49 21.39
N GLY A 523 -22.60 -17.11 20.48
CA GLY A 523 -23.97 -17.56 20.75
C GLY A 523 -25.04 -16.48 20.59
N ARG A 524 -24.67 -15.30 20.08
CA ARG A 524 -25.60 -14.19 19.84
C ARG A 524 -25.97 -14.08 18.37
N ASP A 525 -27.19 -14.46 18.05
CA ASP A 525 -27.67 -14.61 16.68
C ASP A 525 -27.60 -13.33 15.83
N GLU A 526 -27.70 -12.16 16.45
CA GLU A 526 -27.66 -10.87 15.76
C GLU A 526 -26.28 -10.56 15.13
N PHE A 527 -25.20 -11.12 15.69
CA PHE A 527 -23.82 -10.93 15.19
C PHE A 527 -23.41 -11.96 14.13
N VAL A 528 -24.33 -12.85 13.71
CA VAL A 528 -24.14 -13.76 12.57
C VAL A 528 -24.89 -13.23 11.34
N SER A 529 -24.94 -11.90 11.20
CA SER A 529 -25.61 -11.20 10.11
C SER A 529 -24.61 -10.37 9.30
N GLY A 530 -25.01 -9.93 8.11
CA GLY A 530 -24.22 -9.01 7.31
C GLY A 530 -25.06 -8.25 6.29
N PRO A 531 -24.45 -7.48 5.37
CA PRO A 531 -23.00 -7.38 5.19
C PRO A 531 -22.33 -6.65 6.36
N ALA A 532 -21.05 -6.95 6.59
CA ALA A 532 -20.20 -6.12 7.44
C ALA A 532 -19.70 -4.89 6.68
N PHE A 533 -19.42 -3.79 7.38
CA PHE A 533 -18.98 -2.55 6.75
C PHE A 533 -17.49 -2.27 6.94
N LEU A 534 -16.82 -1.93 5.84
CA LEU A 534 -15.52 -1.26 5.83
C LEU A 534 -15.75 0.22 5.54
N VAL A 535 -15.67 1.08 6.57
CA VAL A 535 -15.72 2.54 6.38
C VAL A 535 -14.33 3.03 5.98
N TYR A 536 -14.10 3.12 4.69
CA TYR A 536 -12.79 3.39 4.12
C TYR A 536 -12.36 4.85 4.34
N TYR A 537 -11.22 5.03 4.99
CA TYR A 537 -10.63 6.23 5.59
C TYR A 537 -11.10 6.61 7.00
N SER A 538 -11.84 5.75 7.71
CA SER A 538 -12.22 6.03 9.10
C SER A 538 -11.04 6.36 10.04
N PRO A 539 -9.82 5.77 9.91
CA PRO A 539 -8.70 6.14 10.78
C PRO A 539 -8.19 7.56 10.49
N THR A 540 -8.27 8.02 9.25
CA THR A 540 -7.85 9.40 8.92
C THR A 540 -8.88 10.40 9.41
N PHE A 541 -10.17 10.10 9.20
CA PHE A 541 -11.27 10.89 9.73
C PHE A 541 -11.20 11.03 11.25
N LEU A 542 -11.11 9.92 11.99
CA LEU A 542 -11.07 9.94 13.45
C LEU A 542 -9.86 10.69 14.01
N ARG A 543 -8.67 10.56 13.39
CA ARG A 543 -7.50 11.35 13.81
C ARG A 543 -7.73 12.85 13.66
N ASN A 544 -8.42 13.28 12.60
CA ASN A 544 -8.73 14.69 12.38
C ASN A 544 -9.85 15.17 13.32
N ALA A 545 -10.91 14.39 13.49
CA ALA A 545 -11.99 14.70 14.42
C ALA A 545 -11.49 14.78 15.86
N ALA A 546 -10.74 13.79 16.34
CA ALA A 546 -10.27 13.72 17.73
C ALA A 546 -9.35 14.87 18.16
N ARG A 547 -8.77 15.62 17.21
CA ARG A 547 -7.97 16.83 17.49
C ARG A 547 -8.82 18.05 17.85
N THR A 548 -10.07 18.06 17.44
CA THR A 548 -10.94 19.24 17.53
C THR A 548 -12.19 18.92 18.33
N ASP A 549 -12.88 17.84 17.96
CA ASP A 549 -14.07 17.35 18.63
C ASP A 549 -14.22 15.83 18.38
N ALA A 550 -13.70 15.04 19.32
CA ALA A 550 -13.79 13.58 19.25
C ALA A 550 -15.23 13.07 19.34
N LEU A 551 -16.08 13.74 20.13
CA LEU A 551 -17.48 13.33 20.33
C LEU A 551 -18.27 13.47 19.04
N SER A 552 -18.23 14.65 18.41
CA SER A 552 -18.87 14.86 17.11
C SER A 552 -18.34 13.90 16.04
N GLY A 553 -17.04 13.58 16.08
CA GLY A 553 -16.45 12.58 15.20
C GLY A 553 -17.06 11.18 15.35
N LEU A 554 -17.29 10.73 16.58
CA LEU A 554 -17.91 9.43 16.86
C LEU A 554 -19.39 9.41 16.43
N GLN A 555 -20.13 10.49 16.70
CA GLN A 555 -21.54 10.62 16.29
C GLN A 555 -21.69 10.59 14.76
N MET A 556 -20.83 11.33 14.04
CA MET A 556 -20.81 11.28 12.57
C MET A 556 -20.49 9.87 12.05
N LEU A 557 -19.56 9.16 12.69
CA LEU A 557 -19.24 7.79 12.29
C LEU A 557 -20.42 6.84 12.54
N ALA A 558 -21.11 6.98 13.67
CA ALA A 558 -22.32 6.21 13.98
C ALA A 558 -23.42 6.48 12.92
N GLU A 559 -23.60 7.74 12.53
CA GLU A 559 -24.54 8.12 11.48
C GLU A 559 -24.18 7.50 10.11
N VAL A 560 -22.89 7.47 9.74
CA VAL A 560 -22.44 6.77 8.52
C VAL A 560 -22.84 5.30 8.55
N TYR A 561 -22.62 4.62 9.68
CA TYR A 561 -23.01 3.22 9.84
C TYR A 561 -24.53 3.01 9.78
N ARG A 562 -25.31 3.87 10.45
CA ARG A 562 -26.78 3.83 10.45
C ARG A 562 -27.33 3.96 9.03
N GLN A 563 -26.86 4.95 8.27
CA GLN A 563 -27.28 5.14 6.89
C GLN A 563 -26.79 4.04 5.95
N ALA A 564 -25.60 3.49 6.19
CA ALA A 564 -25.13 2.32 5.46
C ALA A 564 -26.05 1.11 5.73
N ARG A 565 -26.38 0.81 6.98
CA ARG A 565 -27.32 -0.27 7.32
C ARG A 565 -28.69 -0.09 6.66
N SER A 566 -29.16 1.15 6.51
CA SER A 566 -30.40 1.45 5.78
C SER A 566 -30.32 1.16 4.26
N LEU A 567 -29.15 1.31 3.64
CA LEU A 567 -28.92 0.99 2.21
C LEU A 567 -28.58 -0.48 1.95
N TRP A 568 -28.05 -1.16 2.97
CA TRP A 568 -27.70 -2.57 2.98
C TRP A 568 -28.25 -3.24 4.24
N PRO A 569 -29.56 -3.56 4.26
CA PRO A 569 -30.21 -4.18 5.40
C PRO A 569 -29.50 -5.47 5.84
N GLY A 570 -29.43 -5.68 7.15
CA GLY A 570 -28.80 -6.86 7.74
C GLY A 570 -29.56 -8.14 7.43
N SER A 571 -28.87 -9.19 6.98
CA SER A 571 -29.43 -10.54 6.81
C SER A 571 -28.40 -11.63 7.08
N ARG A 572 -28.85 -12.80 7.54
CA ARG A 572 -27.96 -13.98 7.73
C ARG A 572 -27.35 -14.46 6.40
N SER A 573 -28.09 -14.35 5.30
CA SER A 573 -27.60 -14.69 3.96
C SER A 573 -26.42 -13.86 3.51
N GLN A 574 -26.18 -12.71 4.13
CA GLN A 574 -25.08 -11.81 3.81
C GLN A 574 -23.98 -11.78 4.87
N ALA A 575 -23.97 -12.71 5.84
CA ALA A 575 -22.99 -12.75 6.93
C ALA A 575 -21.53 -12.88 6.44
N GLY A 576 -21.31 -13.51 5.28
CA GLY A 576 -20.00 -13.60 4.62
C GLY A 576 -19.72 -12.49 3.61
N GLU A 577 -20.58 -11.48 3.50
CA GLU A 577 -20.40 -10.35 2.60
C GLU A 577 -19.88 -9.11 3.33
N ALA A 578 -19.26 -8.21 2.57
CA ALA A 578 -18.85 -6.92 3.06
C ALA A 578 -19.09 -5.80 2.05
N VAL A 579 -19.35 -4.61 2.57
CA VAL A 579 -19.56 -3.39 1.80
C VAL A 579 -18.52 -2.36 2.19
N THR A 580 -17.90 -1.73 1.19
CA THR A 580 -16.99 -0.61 1.41
C THR A 580 -17.74 0.71 1.31
N VAL A 581 -17.72 1.49 2.38
CA VAL A 581 -18.29 2.85 2.42
C VAL A 581 -17.15 3.85 2.40
N ARG A 582 -17.01 4.57 1.28
CA ARG A 582 -15.92 5.53 1.08
C ARG A 582 -16.27 6.91 1.64
N ILE A 583 -15.45 7.41 2.56
CA ILE A 583 -15.63 8.73 3.18
C ILE A 583 -14.59 9.76 2.71
N ASP A 584 -14.15 9.63 1.46
CA ASP A 584 -13.08 10.42 0.85
C ASP A 584 -13.18 11.93 1.05
N GLN A 585 -14.39 12.48 0.90
CA GLN A 585 -14.62 13.93 0.94
C GLN A 585 -14.59 14.52 2.35
N ILE A 586 -14.86 13.71 3.38
CA ILE A 586 -14.93 14.17 4.77
C ILE A 586 -13.70 13.78 5.60
N LYS A 587 -12.87 12.85 5.14
CA LYS A 587 -11.76 12.28 5.94
C LYS A 587 -10.73 13.31 6.42
N GLU A 588 -10.58 14.43 5.72
CA GLU A 588 -9.63 15.52 6.05
C GLU A 588 -10.32 16.75 6.66
N LEU A 589 -11.65 16.75 6.78
CA LEU A 589 -12.41 17.88 7.28
C LEU A 589 -12.60 17.78 8.81
N PRO A 590 -12.45 18.88 9.56
CA PRO A 590 -12.89 18.95 10.95
C PRO A 590 -14.42 18.76 11.05
N PRO A 591 -14.94 18.19 12.16
CA PRO A 591 -16.39 18.01 12.36
C PRO A 591 -17.19 19.31 12.13
N GLN A 592 -16.73 20.45 12.66
CA GLN A 592 -17.42 21.72 12.46
C GLN A 592 -17.60 22.08 10.98
N THR A 593 -16.58 21.88 10.15
CA THR A 593 -16.65 22.14 8.70
C THR A 593 -17.64 21.22 8.00
N ILE A 594 -17.75 19.96 8.45
CA ILE A 594 -18.73 19.01 7.92
C ILE A 594 -20.15 19.48 8.28
N MET A 595 -20.38 19.91 9.53
CA MET A 595 -21.67 20.43 9.98
C MET A 595 -22.06 21.73 9.27
N ASP A 596 -21.10 22.65 9.08
CA ASP A 596 -21.33 23.96 8.47
C ASP A 596 -21.75 23.88 6.99
N ALA A 597 -21.50 22.75 6.30
CA ALA A 597 -21.93 22.56 4.92
C ALA A 597 -23.42 22.86 4.71
N HIS A 598 -24.26 22.51 5.72
CA HIS A 598 -25.69 22.79 5.71
C HIS A 598 -26.03 24.28 5.75
N ALA A 599 -25.25 25.08 6.49
CA ALA A 599 -25.42 26.53 6.52
C ALA A 599 -25.11 27.18 5.16
N PHE A 600 -24.31 26.51 4.31
CA PHE A 600 -23.99 26.95 2.96
C PHE A 600 -24.90 26.38 1.88
N GLY A 601 -26.00 25.71 2.26
CA GLY A 601 -26.96 25.15 1.33
C GLY A 601 -26.51 23.84 0.68
N ASP A 602 -25.51 23.17 1.24
CA ASP A 602 -25.08 21.83 0.86
C ASP A 602 -25.56 20.78 1.88
N ALA A 603 -25.54 19.52 1.51
CA ALA A 603 -25.81 18.40 2.39
C ALA A 603 -24.91 17.22 2.05
N TRP A 604 -24.66 16.37 3.04
CA TRP A 604 -23.89 15.15 2.86
C TRP A 604 -24.82 13.98 2.57
N MET A 605 -24.53 13.26 1.49
CA MET A 605 -25.31 12.13 1.02
C MET A 605 -24.42 10.88 0.93
N LEU A 606 -24.89 9.77 1.48
CA LEU A 606 -24.35 8.45 1.20
C LEU A 606 -25.04 7.87 -0.04
N GLU A 607 -24.28 7.60 -1.10
CA GLU A 607 -24.77 7.09 -2.37
C GLU A 607 -24.24 5.67 -2.63
N LYS A 608 -25.16 4.72 -2.78
CA LYS A 608 -24.90 3.33 -3.17
C LYS A 608 -24.48 3.29 -4.64
N GLN A 609 -23.20 3.04 -4.91
CA GLN A 609 -22.65 2.91 -6.26
C GLN A 609 -22.97 1.56 -6.88
N ASN A 610 -22.86 0.50 -6.07
CA ASN A 610 -23.20 -0.87 -6.46
C ASN A 610 -23.53 -1.70 -5.21
N ARG A 611 -23.66 -3.02 -5.36
CA ARG A 611 -24.01 -3.91 -4.23
C ARG A 611 -22.93 -3.97 -3.13
N PHE A 612 -21.68 -3.64 -3.42
CA PHE A 612 -20.53 -3.74 -2.51
C PHE A 612 -19.87 -2.40 -2.18
N GLU A 613 -20.36 -1.29 -2.73
CA GLU A 613 -19.70 0.01 -2.57
C GLU A 613 -20.70 1.16 -2.42
N GLY A 614 -20.43 2.03 -1.45
CA GLY A 614 -21.05 3.32 -1.25
C GLY A 614 -20.03 4.43 -1.14
N VAL A 615 -20.43 5.67 -1.41
CA VAL A 615 -19.57 6.85 -1.27
C VAL A 615 -20.34 8.02 -0.67
N ILE A 616 -19.68 8.75 0.22
CA ILE A 616 -20.21 10.02 0.75
C ILE A 616 -19.85 11.16 -0.21
N LYS A 617 -20.86 11.92 -0.62
CA LYS A 617 -20.72 13.11 -1.47
C LYS A 617 -21.41 14.31 -0.85
N GLN A 618 -20.78 15.48 -0.94
CA GLN A 618 -21.43 16.77 -0.75
C GLN A 618 -22.29 17.09 -1.97
N GLN A 619 -23.54 17.46 -1.75
CA GLN A 619 -24.47 17.87 -2.80
C GLN A 619 -25.25 19.12 -2.36
N PRO A 620 -25.53 20.07 -3.27
CA PRO A 620 -26.40 21.19 -2.94
C PRO A 620 -27.80 20.69 -2.55
N VAL A 621 -28.38 21.23 -1.48
CA VAL A 621 -29.69 20.82 -0.96
C VAL A 621 -30.78 20.88 -2.03
N TYR A 622 -30.76 21.91 -2.89
CA TYR A 622 -31.73 22.04 -3.97
C TYR A 622 -31.67 20.90 -5.00
N SER A 623 -30.49 20.29 -5.20
CA SER A 623 -30.34 19.14 -6.10
C SER A 623 -31.02 17.89 -5.54
N ILE A 624 -31.13 17.80 -4.21
CA ILE A 624 -31.77 16.68 -3.53
C ILE A 624 -33.30 16.79 -3.61
N LEU A 625 -33.83 18.01 -3.54
CA LEU A 625 -35.27 18.25 -3.66
C LEU A 625 -35.82 17.90 -5.04
N GLY A 626 -34.97 17.91 -6.07
CA GLY A 626 -35.33 17.55 -7.45
C GLY A 626 -35.39 16.05 -7.74
N TYR A 627 -35.01 15.19 -6.79
CA TYR A 627 -35.09 13.73 -6.98
C TYR A 627 -36.55 13.28 -6.97
N GLY A 628 -36.95 12.57 -8.05
CA GLY A 628 -38.27 11.96 -8.15
C GLY A 628 -38.47 10.85 -7.11
N GLU A 629 -39.71 10.66 -6.65
CA GLU A 629 -40.01 9.95 -5.40
C GLU A 629 -39.59 8.47 -5.37
N ASP A 630 -39.43 7.77 -6.50
CA ASP A 630 -39.41 6.30 -6.45
C ASP A 630 -38.08 5.57 -6.73
N THR A 631 -37.19 6.08 -7.60
CA THR A 631 -35.99 5.29 -8.01
C THR A 631 -34.66 5.80 -7.47
N GLU A 632 -34.49 7.11 -7.26
CA GLU A 632 -33.20 7.66 -6.84
C GLU A 632 -33.00 7.67 -5.32
N LEU A 633 -34.08 7.59 -4.54
CA LEU A 633 -34.02 7.55 -3.08
C LEU A 633 -33.66 6.16 -2.56
N ALA A 634 -33.94 5.09 -3.31
CA ALA A 634 -33.57 3.73 -2.91
C ALA A 634 -32.04 3.55 -2.78
N SER A 635 -31.25 4.34 -3.52
CA SER A 635 -29.78 4.27 -3.56
C SER A 635 -29.08 5.40 -2.79
N LYS A 636 -29.82 6.33 -2.16
CA LYS A 636 -29.25 7.50 -1.49
C LYS A 636 -29.79 7.65 -0.07
N ARG A 637 -28.93 8.09 0.86
CA ARG A 637 -29.33 8.47 2.22
C ARG A 637 -28.72 9.80 2.60
N LEU A 638 -29.53 10.65 3.22
CA LEU A 638 -29.08 11.89 3.81
C LEU A 638 -28.35 11.57 5.12
N LEU A 639 -27.19 12.18 5.33
CA LEU A 639 -26.41 12.02 6.56
C LEU A 639 -26.75 13.16 7.50
N ALA A 640 -27.37 12.83 8.63
CA ALA A 640 -27.75 13.80 9.66
C ALA A 640 -26.54 14.19 10.53
N PHE A 641 -25.56 14.87 9.94
CA PHE A 641 -24.37 15.34 10.68
C PHE A 641 -24.63 16.56 11.56
N TRP A 642 -25.82 17.17 11.49
CA TRP A 642 -26.20 18.27 12.36
C TRP A 642 -26.75 17.73 13.69
N TRP A 643 -26.52 18.50 14.76
CA TRP A 643 -26.89 18.17 16.13
C TRP A 643 -28.33 17.65 16.26
N ARG A 644 -28.50 16.47 16.88
CA ARG A 644 -29.73 16.12 17.59
C ARG A 644 -29.68 16.86 18.92
N THR A 645 -30.51 17.86 19.11
CA THR A 645 -30.80 18.33 20.47
C THR A 645 -31.61 17.24 21.18
N ASP A 646 -31.37 17.01 22.48
CA ASP A 646 -32.04 15.97 23.27
C ASP A 646 -33.59 16.03 23.17
N ASP A 647 -34.13 17.20 22.84
CA ASP A 647 -35.58 17.42 22.65
C ASP A 647 -36.14 16.92 21.29
N GLU A 648 -35.31 16.45 20.36
CA GLU A 648 -35.72 16.04 18.99
C GLU A 648 -35.52 14.54 18.69
N LEU A 649 -35.69 13.64 19.67
CA LEU A 649 -35.64 12.18 19.46
C LEU A 649 -36.96 11.61 18.91
N ASP A 650 -37.45 12.15 17.78
CA ASP A 650 -38.55 11.54 17.02
C ASP A 650 -37.95 10.71 15.86
N ASP A 651 -38.37 9.44 15.71
CA ASP A 651 -37.73 8.41 14.85
C ASP A 651 -37.67 8.73 13.33
N ASN A 652 -38.27 9.83 12.87
CA ASN A 652 -38.43 10.16 11.45
C ASN A 652 -37.43 11.19 10.87
N ILE A 653 -36.45 11.66 11.64
CA ILE A 653 -35.61 12.81 11.26
C ILE A 653 -34.70 12.56 10.03
N GLY A 654 -34.43 11.31 9.66
CA GLY A 654 -33.60 10.94 8.51
C GLY A 654 -34.30 10.94 7.13
N THR A 655 -35.59 11.26 7.07
CA THR A 655 -36.33 11.27 5.80
C THR A 655 -36.16 12.58 5.04
N LEU A 656 -36.25 12.52 3.71
CA LEU A 656 -36.35 13.72 2.88
C LEU A 656 -37.57 14.57 3.25
N GLU A 657 -38.63 13.95 3.77
CA GLU A 657 -39.81 14.63 4.27
C GLU A 657 -39.52 15.44 5.54
N SER A 658 -38.73 14.89 6.47
CA SER A 658 -38.23 15.64 7.63
C SER A 658 -37.38 16.84 7.20
N LEU A 659 -36.46 16.64 6.24
CA LEU A 659 -35.68 17.74 5.68
C LEU A 659 -36.58 18.78 5.00
N ARG A 660 -37.57 18.35 4.19
CA ARG A 660 -38.56 19.22 3.56
C ARG A 660 -39.35 19.99 4.61
N ALA A 661 -39.81 19.33 5.68
CA ALA A 661 -40.53 19.97 6.77
C ALA A 661 -39.66 21.01 7.50
N LYS A 662 -38.39 20.69 7.79
CA LYS A 662 -37.45 21.63 8.43
C LYS A 662 -37.07 22.80 7.51
N LEU A 663 -36.87 22.57 6.22
CA LEU A 663 -36.61 23.62 5.24
C LEU A 663 -37.84 24.53 5.02
N VAL A 664 -39.05 23.96 5.04
CA VAL A 664 -40.31 24.71 4.97
C VAL A 664 -40.52 25.53 6.24
N PHE A 665 -40.21 24.99 7.42
CA PHE A 665 -40.31 25.68 8.71
C PHE A 665 -39.30 26.84 8.80
N SER A 666 -38.04 26.61 8.44
CA SER A 666 -37.00 27.65 8.39
C SER A 666 -37.30 28.75 7.35
N ALA A 667 -37.90 28.39 6.20
CA ALA A 667 -38.36 29.37 5.21
C ALA A 667 -39.53 30.22 5.71
N SER A 668 -40.33 29.72 6.66
CA SER A 668 -41.43 30.46 7.28
C SER A 668 -40.99 31.45 8.37
N GLU A 669 -39.79 31.28 8.93
CA GLU A 669 -39.23 32.15 9.97
C GLU A 669 -38.22 33.22 9.48
N GLY A 670 -37.75 33.16 8.22
CA GLY A 670 -37.02 34.30 7.64
C GLY A 670 -36.28 34.06 6.33
N ASP A 671 -36.70 34.76 5.28
CA ASP A 671 -35.95 35.32 4.12
C ASP A 671 -34.68 34.60 3.59
N LEU A 672 -34.62 33.26 3.64
CA LEU A 672 -33.48 32.48 3.11
C LEU A 672 -33.66 32.14 1.62
N VAL A 673 -34.90 31.83 1.21
CA VAL A 673 -35.23 31.44 -0.16
C VAL A 673 -35.12 32.62 -1.14
N GLY A 674 -35.41 33.86 -0.70
CA GLY A 674 -35.24 35.08 -1.50
C GLY A 674 -33.78 35.45 -1.79
N ARG A 675 -32.84 35.03 -0.92
CA ARG A 675 -31.41 35.34 -1.04
C ARG A 675 -30.63 34.30 -1.84
N LEU A 676 -31.07 33.05 -1.86
CA LEU A 676 -30.44 31.98 -2.66
C LEU A 676 -30.76 32.11 -4.15
N VAL A 677 -31.95 32.62 -4.51
CA VAL A 677 -32.33 32.85 -5.92
C VAL A 677 -31.65 34.09 -6.52
N SER A 678 -31.26 35.09 -5.72
CA SER A 678 -30.69 36.35 -6.19
C SER A 678 -29.16 36.34 -6.42
N ARG A 679 -28.43 35.30 -5.99
CA ARG A 679 -26.97 35.19 -6.19
C ARG A 679 -26.53 34.30 -7.37
N GLY A 680 -27.46 33.64 -8.07
CA GLY A 680 -27.17 32.78 -9.22
C GLY A 680 -27.06 33.49 -10.58
N ALA A 681 -27.29 34.81 -10.65
CA ALA A 681 -27.19 35.56 -11.89
C ALA A 681 -25.81 36.20 -12.03
N SER A 682 -24.96 35.62 -12.89
CA SER A 682 -23.70 36.24 -13.33
C SER A 682 -24.01 37.45 -14.22
N PRO A 683 -23.56 38.69 -13.91
CA PRO A 683 -23.65 39.78 -14.85
C PRO A 683 -22.45 39.76 -15.80
N GLY A 684 -22.77 39.80 -17.09
CA GLY A 684 -21.83 39.70 -18.19
C GLY A 684 -20.73 40.77 -18.22
N ALA A 685 -19.66 40.42 -18.92
CA ALA A 685 -18.54 41.29 -19.25
C ALA A 685 -18.99 42.52 -20.06
N PRO A 686 -18.32 43.66 -19.86
CA PRO A 686 -17.99 44.54 -20.97
C PRO A 686 -16.49 44.86 -21.05
N GLY A 687 -16.04 44.98 -22.29
CA GLY A 687 -14.66 45.23 -22.66
C GLY A 687 -14.16 46.68 -22.44
N ALA A 688 -12.84 46.76 -22.56
CA ALA A 688 -11.92 47.90 -22.69
C ALA A 688 -12.50 49.30 -22.98
N ALA A 689 -12.07 50.29 -22.17
CA ALA A 689 -11.26 51.43 -22.62
C ALA A 689 -10.81 52.37 -21.47
N ALA A 690 -9.55 52.81 -21.61
CA ALA A 690 -8.96 54.12 -21.27
C ALA A 690 -8.74 54.59 -19.81
N ALA A 691 -7.51 55.11 -19.63
CA ALA A 691 -6.88 55.66 -18.45
C ALA A 691 -7.49 56.96 -17.91
N ALA A 692 -7.41 57.15 -16.58
CA ALA A 692 -7.00 58.40 -15.95
C ALA A 692 -6.65 58.20 -14.47
N SER A 693 -5.61 58.91 -14.04
CA SER A 693 -5.03 59.01 -12.69
C SER A 693 -5.92 59.73 -11.67
N SER A 694 -5.90 59.32 -10.39
CA SER A 694 -5.48 60.16 -9.25
C SER A 694 -5.80 59.56 -7.87
N SER A 695 -4.82 59.70 -6.97
CA SER A 695 -4.88 59.90 -5.51
C SER A 695 -5.80 59.06 -4.59
N GLY A 696 -5.14 58.30 -3.71
CA GLY A 696 -5.15 58.53 -2.25
C GLY A 696 -6.40 58.14 -1.44
N GLY A 697 -6.24 57.19 -0.52
CA GLY A 697 -7.18 57.01 0.59
C GLY A 697 -7.12 55.65 1.30
N ASN A 698 -6.27 55.53 2.31
CA ASN A 698 -6.29 54.43 3.26
C ASN A 698 -7.50 54.58 4.20
N ARG A 699 -8.46 53.65 4.16
CA ARG A 699 -9.48 53.50 5.23
C ARG A 699 -9.71 52.03 5.56
N LYS A 700 -9.39 51.70 6.81
CA LYS A 700 -9.88 50.53 7.55
C LYS A 700 -11.41 50.56 7.61
N VAL A 701 -12.06 49.42 7.40
CA VAL A 701 -13.43 49.16 7.87
C VAL A 701 -13.48 47.74 8.45
N GLN A 702 -13.98 47.67 9.69
CA GLN A 702 -14.32 46.47 10.45
C GLN A 702 -15.45 45.70 9.76
N LEU A 703 -15.36 44.37 9.78
CA LEU A 703 -16.47 43.48 9.43
C LEU A 703 -17.16 43.02 10.72
N VAL A 704 -18.49 43.15 10.70
CA VAL A 704 -19.46 42.53 11.61
C VAL A 704 -19.57 41.05 11.30
#